data_AF-A0AA35VQ29-F1
#
_entry.id   AF-A0AA35VQ29-F1
#
_cell.length_a   1.000
_cell.length_b   1.000
_cell.length_c   1.000
_cell.angle_alpha   90.00
_cell.angle_beta   90.00
_cell.angle_gamma   90.00
#
_symmetry.space_group_name_H-M   'P 1'
#
loop_
_entity.id
_entity.type
_entity.pdbx_description
1 polymer ?
#
loop_
_entity_poly.entity_id
_entity_poly.type
_entity_poly.pdbx_seq_one_letter_code
_entity_poly.pdbx_strand_id
1 'polypeptide(L)'
;MEDIGKHTPPKDFVCPITTRIFNDPVTLETGQTYERKAIQQWIDRGNTTCPITHQKLHNNQLPKTNYVLKRLIASWKELTPTNELQYPENKHVHVPQPRTDGTINELRLVITDLCTSQVLKKAELAVLRIERFWQEGNMEVEIQSVLSKPPVVNGFVEILFNSVDTRVLKATVFLLSEVGIRNSGVISTLTRVDSDVECIISLFKKGLFEAVVLIYLLRPSMTIFLQMDMANSLLSVVQKREDEFVKMCVKPKAASVLLLAQIIENEDGGAVSEVIRSLVSGKTIEGIIRSLESEWKEERIASVRILLRCIQEDGKCRHVVADKAELAPVLESFLEANDRERFEIVLFLSELVKLNRRTFNDQVLNIIKDEGTFSTMHTLLIYLQTCLPDQCPIVAGLLLQLDLLAEPRKMSIFREEAIDNLISCLKNSDSPAAQIAASETLLALQGRFSYSGKPLVRRFLLKHSGIDKTYRSSMRKGMSGDIQETKEEEKAAQEWERKMAFALVNHESGIIFEALSEGLKSRYAETCSGCFISAAWLLHMMAFLPDTGVQETARVCLLKRFVSIFKSAKDTEDKAISMLALSSFIHDPDGLRDITIYMKDIRKGLREFKKSSTVAAEMLKVFSQESESSPELWNHKELVQEDCSVNGVVLSIVCLKENIFSGHSDGMIKIWACKGSVLRLTQESREHTKAVTSLIVLPSGDTLYSGSHDKTIRKWSFNQETIHCEEVYDVKDHVNNLLVANSISCFIPQGAGIKVNSWNGASKLLNPSKDVKCLALVNGRLYSGCLDNSIQEIDLSSGTLTSIQSGVRKLLAKGNQVNILQVHEGLIYATSSSVEGATFKIWNASTYRLVESISLTNEVRSMAISSEFIYFGCKLGIVEVWYRNKLTRKETLQIGTNCKVMCMALDSNEDVLVTGTSDGRVQVWGVT
;
A
#
# COMPACT_ATOMS: atom_id res chain seq x y z
N MET A 1 -2.96 -68.90 45.27
CA MET A 1 -2.68 -69.45 43.92
C MET A 1 -3.82 -68.93 43.06
N GLU A 2 -3.66 -68.02 42.10
CA GLU A 2 -2.53 -67.65 41.25
C GLU A 2 -2.55 -66.12 41.03
N ASP A 3 -1.49 -65.40 41.40
CA ASP A 3 -1.32 -64.00 40.98
C ASP A 3 0.17 -63.58 41.05
N ILE A 4 1.03 -64.25 40.27
CA ILE A 4 2.48 -63.96 40.17
C ILE A 4 2.89 -63.68 38.70
N GLY A 5 1.95 -63.29 37.84
CA GLY A 5 2.19 -63.17 36.39
C GLY A 5 2.35 -61.75 35.82
N LYS A 6 2.18 -60.67 36.60
CA LYS A 6 1.94 -59.32 36.03
C LYS A 6 3.14 -58.36 35.99
N HIS A 7 4.34 -58.76 36.42
CA HIS A 7 5.50 -57.85 36.45
C HIS A 7 6.77 -58.37 35.75
N THR A 8 6.70 -59.53 35.10
CA THR A 8 7.81 -60.05 34.29
C THR A 8 7.68 -59.56 32.83
N PRO A 9 8.74 -58.96 32.25
CA PRO A 9 8.69 -58.55 30.84
C PRO A 9 8.49 -59.77 29.95
N PRO A 10 7.65 -59.68 28.90
CA PRO A 10 7.56 -60.71 27.86
C PRO A 10 8.95 -61.09 27.35
N LYS A 11 9.18 -62.38 27.11
CA LYS A 11 10.49 -62.89 26.66
C LYS A 11 10.97 -62.20 25.38
N ASP A 12 10.04 -61.81 24.51
CA ASP A 12 10.32 -61.13 23.25
C ASP A 12 10.82 -59.69 23.43
N PHE A 13 10.69 -59.11 24.64
CA PHE A 13 11.18 -57.77 24.97
C PHE A 13 12.58 -57.80 25.57
N VAL A 14 13.14 -58.98 25.84
CA VAL A 14 14.41 -59.15 26.53
C VAL A 14 15.48 -59.60 25.54
N CYS A 15 16.63 -58.95 25.57
CA CYS A 15 17.77 -59.32 24.74
C CYS A 15 18.38 -60.65 25.22
N PRO A 16 18.61 -61.63 24.32
CA PRO A 16 19.23 -62.90 24.69
C PRO A 16 20.69 -62.81 25.16
N ILE A 17 21.41 -61.74 24.80
CA ILE A 17 22.82 -61.53 25.20
C ILE A 17 22.89 -60.80 26.55
N THR A 18 22.14 -59.70 26.70
CA THR A 18 22.23 -58.86 27.91
C THR A 18 21.25 -59.26 29.00
N THR A 19 20.28 -60.13 28.68
CA THR A 19 19.15 -60.55 29.53
C THR A 19 18.34 -59.38 30.11
N ARG A 20 18.48 -58.18 29.54
CA ARG A 20 17.76 -56.94 29.87
C ARG A 20 16.75 -56.59 28.79
N ILE A 21 15.74 -55.80 29.13
CA ILE A 21 14.75 -55.29 28.17
C ILE A 21 15.47 -54.45 27.10
N PHE A 22 15.09 -54.61 25.82
CA PHE A 22 15.69 -53.85 24.73
C PHE A 22 15.48 -52.33 24.90
N ASN A 23 16.55 -51.56 24.73
CA ASN A 23 16.50 -50.10 24.58
C ASN A 23 16.71 -49.70 23.11
N ASP A 24 17.59 -50.42 22.40
CA ASP A 24 17.80 -50.25 20.95
C ASP A 24 17.84 -51.62 20.24
N PRO A 25 16.66 -52.24 20.02
CA PRO A 25 16.58 -53.58 19.43
C PRO A 25 17.00 -53.56 17.95
N VAL A 26 17.84 -54.50 17.54
CA VAL A 26 18.29 -54.71 16.16
C VAL A 26 18.04 -56.16 15.77
N THR A 27 17.30 -56.38 14.69
CA THR A 27 17.01 -57.72 14.19
C THR A 27 18.00 -58.06 13.08
N LEU A 28 18.76 -59.15 13.25
CA LEU A 28 19.69 -59.63 12.23
C LEU A 28 18.94 -60.34 11.09
N GLU A 29 19.66 -60.61 9.99
CA GLU A 29 19.15 -61.39 8.84
C GLU A 29 18.62 -62.77 9.24
N THR A 30 19.10 -63.32 10.36
CA THR A 30 18.64 -64.59 10.93
C THR A 30 17.29 -64.50 11.66
N GLY A 31 16.64 -63.33 11.66
CA GLY A 31 15.37 -63.07 12.34
C GLY A 31 15.47 -62.90 13.86
N GLN A 32 16.67 -62.98 14.45
CA GLN A 32 16.87 -62.82 15.89
C GLN A 32 17.18 -61.38 16.25
N THR A 33 16.60 -60.90 17.36
CA THR A 33 16.74 -59.52 17.82
C THR A 33 17.68 -59.42 19.00
N TYR A 34 18.60 -58.45 18.93
CA TYR A 34 19.62 -58.19 19.93
C TYR A 34 19.69 -56.70 20.29
N GLU A 35 20.20 -56.39 21.47
CA GLU A 35 20.51 -55.02 21.85
C GLU A 35 21.70 -54.53 21.02
N ARG A 36 21.60 -53.38 20.36
CA ARG A 36 22.59 -52.89 19.38
C ARG A 36 24.02 -52.96 19.94
N LYS A 37 24.23 -52.43 21.14
CA LYS A 37 25.56 -52.40 21.77
C LYS A 37 26.13 -53.79 21.99
N ALA A 38 25.28 -54.76 22.38
CA ALA A 38 25.71 -56.11 22.70
C ALA A 38 26.07 -56.91 21.44
N ILE A 39 25.28 -56.78 20.37
CA ILE A 39 25.58 -57.47 19.11
C ILE A 39 26.72 -56.80 18.34
N GLN A 40 26.89 -55.49 18.46
CA GLN A 40 28.07 -54.80 17.91
C GLN A 40 29.35 -55.31 18.57
N GLN A 41 29.39 -55.40 19.91
CA GLN A 41 30.53 -55.96 20.63
C GLN A 41 30.80 -57.44 20.27
N TRP A 42 29.77 -58.21 19.95
CA TRP A 42 29.92 -59.59 19.49
C TRP A 42 30.64 -59.66 18.12
N ILE A 43 30.25 -58.79 17.18
CA ILE A 43 30.88 -58.70 15.85
C ILE A 43 32.29 -58.10 15.94
N ASP A 44 32.50 -57.07 16.77
CA ASP A 44 33.80 -56.42 16.97
C ASP A 44 34.86 -57.37 17.55
N ARG A 45 34.43 -58.41 18.29
CA ARG A 45 35.30 -59.50 18.77
C ARG A 45 35.71 -60.51 17.67
N GLY A 46 35.33 -60.27 16.42
CA GLY A 46 35.67 -61.09 15.26
C GLY A 46 34.71 -62.26 15.00
N ASN A 47 33.56 -62.32 15.69
CA ASN A 47 32.58 -63.38 15.45
C ASN A 47 31.73 -63.07 14.22
N THR A 48 31.74 -63.97 13.22
CA THR A 48 30.98 -63.81 11.97
C THR A 48 29.67 -64.61 11.96
N THR A 49 29.18 -65.03 13.12
CA THR A 49 27.98 -65.87 13.26
C THR A 49 27.01 -65.27 14.27
N CYS A 50 25.72 -65.48 14.04
CA CYS A 50 24.67 -65.10 14.98
C CYS A 50 24.82 -65.86 16.33
N PRO A 51 24.73 -65.18 17.49
CA PRO A 51 24.97 -65.80 18.81
C PRO A 51 24.05 -66.96 19.17
N ILE A 52 22.81 -66.99 18.66
CA ILE A 52 21.83 -68.04 19.01
C ILE A 52 21.67 -69.07 17.89
N THR A 53 21.53 -68.61 16.65
CA THR A 53 21.25 -69.52 15.53
C THR A 53 22.51 -70.13 14.94
N HIS A 54 23.69 -69.62 15.30
CA HIS A 54 25.00 -69.98 14.74
C HIS A 54 25.10 -69.86 13.20
N GLN A 55 24.12 -69.22 12.56
CA GLN A 55 24.13 -68.94 11.13
C GLN A 55 25.16 -67.85 10.83
N LYS A 56 25.86 -67.99 9.69
CA LYS A 56 26.87 -67.04 9.24
C LYS A 56 26.20 -65.73 8.81
N LEU A 57 26.69 -64.60 9.30
CA LEU A 57 26.21 -63.28 8.91
C LEU A 57 26.89 -62.86 7.61
N HIS A 58 26.12 -62.43 6.62
CA HIS A 58 26.66 -62.03 5.31
C HIS A 58 27.22 -60.60 5.31
N ASN A 59 26.80 -59.77 6.26
CA ASN A 59 27.24 -58.39 6.39
C ASN A 59 27.61 -58.06 7.85
N ASN A 60 28.78 -57.43 8.06
CA ASN A 60 29.25 -57.00 9.38
C ASN A 60 28.64 -55.65 9.81
N GLN A 61 27.85 -55.00 8.95
CA GLN A 61 27.09 -53.81 9.30
C GLN A 61 25.75 -54.19 9.95
N LEU A 62 25.50 -53.67 11.15
CA LEU A 62 24.24 -53.90 11.85
C LEU A 62 23.06 -53.20 11.15
N PRO A 63 21.92 -53.88 11.00
CA PRO A 63 20.68 -53.26 10.51
C PRO A 63 20.21 -52.06 11.36
N LYS A 64 19.29 -51.29 10.77
CA LYS A 64 18.58 -50.21 11.48
C LYS A 64 17.76 -50.78 12.65
N THR A 65 17.47 -49.93 13.62
CA THR A 65 16.70 -50.30 14.82
C THR A 65 15.31 -50.82 14.43
N ASN A 66 14.87 -51.89 15.09
CA ASN A 66 13.51 -52.41 14.97
C ASN A 66 12.54 -51.49 15.75
N TYR A 67 12.08 -50.44 15.07
CA TYR A 67 11.19 -49.43 15.65
C TYR A 67 9.84 -50.02 16.08
N VAL A 68 9.37 -51.11 15.47
CA VAL A 68 8.13 -51.78 15.86
C VAL A 68 8.27 -52.38 17.25
N LEU A 69 9.34 -53.15 17.49
CA LEU A 69 9.61 -53.72 18.82
C LEU A 69 9.87 -52.62 19.86
N LYS A 70 10.59 -51.55 19.47
CA LYS A 70 10.84 -50.40 20.35
C LYS A 70 9.56 -49.69 20.77
N ARG A 71 8.58 -49.51 19.86
CA ARG A 71 7.26 -48.94 20.18
C ARG A 71 6.42 -49.85 21.07
N LEU A 72 6.45 -51.17 20.82
CA LEU A 72 5.74 -52.15 21.65
C LEU A 72 6.28 -52.18 23.10
N ILE A 73 7.61 -52.09 23.27
CA ILE A 73 8.23 -52.00 24.59
C ILE A 73 7.88 -50.69 25.29
N ALA A 74 7.86 -49.56 24.58
CA ALA A 74 7.45 -48.28 25.14
C ALA A 74 6.00 -48.31 25.62
N SER A 75 5.08 -48.81 24.80
CA SER A 75 3.66 -48.99 25.17
C SER A 75 3.48 -49.95 26.35
N TRP A 76 4.26 -51.04 26.43
CA TRP A 76 4.24 -51.94 27.58
C TRP A 76 4.76 -51.29 28.87
N LYS A 77 5.81 -50.45 28.78
CA LYS A 77 6.32 -49.67 29.92
C LYS A 77 5.29 -48.66 30.44
N GLU A 78 4.51 -48.04 29.56
CA GLU A 78 3.43 -47.11 29.93
C GLU A 78 2.26 -47.81 30.63
N LEU A 79 1.96 -49.05 30.26
CA LEU A 79 0.85 -49.84 30.81
C LEU A 79 1.18 -50.59 32.12
N THR A 80 2.46 -50.58 32.55
CA THR A 80 2.92 -51.34 33.73
C THR A 80 3.47 -50.37 34.79
N PRO A 81 2.71 -49.99 35.83
CA PRO A 81 3.22 -49.14 36.89
C PRO A 81 4.27 -49.92 37.69
N THR A 82 5.55 -49.58 37.54
CA THR A 82 6.64 -50.20 38.30
C THR A 82 7.09 -49.25 39.40
N ASN A 83 6.76 -49.61 40.65
CA ASN A 83 7.50 -49.17 41.83
C ASN A 83 8.95 -49.65 41.67
N GLU A 84 9.89 -48.74 41.88
CA GLU A 84 11.32 -49.02 41.93
C GLU A 84 11.62 -50.09 42.99
N LEU A 85 11.90 -51.32 42.54
CA LEU A 85 12.48 -52.37 43.37
C LEU A 85 13.98 -52.45 43.08
N GLN A 86 14.76 -51.84 43.98
CA GLN A 86 16.17 -52.12 44.17
C GLN A 86 16.35 -53.57 44.63
N TYR A 87 17.10 -54.39 43.88
CA TYR A 87 17.77 -55.59 44.37
C TYR A 87 19.04 -55.87 43.55
N PRO A 88 20.02 -56.61 44.11
CA PRO A 88 21.43 -56.23 44.12
C PRO A 88 22.25 -56.93 43.02
N GLU A 89 23.22 -56.22 42.45
CA GLU A 89 24.24 -56.86 41.63
C GLU A 89 25.28 -57.55 42.52
N ASN A 90 25.42 -58.87 42.36
CA ASN A 90 26.53 -59.64 42.91
C ASN A 90 27.34 -60.25 41.75
N LYS A 91 28.60 -59.83 41.68
CA LYS A 91 29.80 -60.59 41.24
C LYS A 91 29.85 -61.06 39.77
N HIS A 92 30.62 -60.31 38.98
CA HIS A 92 31.55 -60.93 38.03
C HIS A 92 32.98 -60.39 38.21
N VAL A 93 33.83 -61.31 38.66
CA VAL A 93 35.22 -61.59 38.26
C VAL A 93 36.10 -60.38 37.91
N HIS A 94 37.04 -60.14 38.84
CA HIS A 94 38.29 -59.41 38.66
C HIS A 94 39.01 -59.75 37.35
N VAL A 95 39.19 -58.74 36.50
CA VAL A 95 40.41 -58.54 35.72
C VAL A 95 40.91 -57.14 36.08
N PRO A 96 42.11 -56.97 36.68
CA PRO A 96 42.50 -55.68 37.26
C PRO A 96 43.20 -54.77 36.24
N GLN A 97 42.63 -53.59 35.98
CA GLN A 97 43.33 -52.36 35.55
C GLN A 97 42.58 -51.11 36.11
N PRO A 98 43.25 -49.96 36.33
CA PRO A 98 43.31 -49.33 37.66
C PRO A 98 42.37 -48.12 37.93
N ARG A 99 41.90 -48.05 39.19
CA ARG A 99 41.64 -46.88 40.08
C ARG A 99 40.78 -45.70 39.56
N THR A 100 39.48 -45.72 39.85
CA THR A 100 38.56 -44.56 39.85
C THR A 100 38.35 -43.92 41.25
N ASP A 101 38.64 -44.64 42.35
CA ASP A 101 38.49 -44.12 43.73
C ASP A 101 39.52 -43.04 44.12
N GLY A 102 40.67 -42.98 43.44
CA GLY A 102 41.72 -42.00 43.71
C GLY A 102 41.32 -40.58 43.31
N THR A 103 40.71 -40.45 42.14
CA THR A 103 40.29 -39.17 41.53
C THR A 103 39.18 -38.47 42.32
N ILE A 104 38.21 -39.20 42.88
CA ILE A 104 37.13 -38.62 43.71
C ILE A 104 37.65 -38.16 45.08
N ASN A 105 38.58 -38.91 45.67
CA ASN A 105 39.21 -38.51 46.93
C ASN A 105 40.12 -37.28 46.74
N GLU A 106 40.85 -37.21 45.62
CA GLU A 106 41.57 -35.99 45.23
C GLU A 106 40.63 -34.81 45.02
N LEU A 107 39.48 -35.01 44.35
CA LEU A 107 38.47 -33.97 44.18
C LEU A 107 37.91 -33.48 45.53
N ARG A 108 37.64 -34.39 46.49
CA ARG A 108 37.17 -34.02 47.83
C ARG A 108 38.20 -33.19 48.60
N LEU A 109 39.49 -33.49 48.46
CA LEU A 109 40.57 -32.68 49.04
C LEU A 109 40.59 -31.28 48.42
N VAL A 110 40.47 -31.17 47.10
CA VAL A 110 40.42 -29.87 46.40
C VAL A 110 39.16 -29.06 46.78
N ILE A 111 38.01 -29.71 46.97
CA ILE A 111 36.79 -29.05 47.45
C ILE A 111 36.95 -28.56 48.89
N THR A 112 37.68 -29.30 49.73
CA THR A 112 37.97 -28.86 51.10
C THR A 112 38.83 -27.59 51.08
N ASP A 113 39.81 -27.52 50.18
CA ASP A 113 40.62 -26.31 49.97
C ASP A 113 39.77 -25.12 49.47
N LEU A 114 38.75 -25.36 48.65
CA LEU A 114 37.82 -24.30 48.20
C LEU A 114 36.96 -23.78 49.36
N CYS A 115 36.37 -24.67 50.17
CA CYS A 115 35.38 -24.30 51.18
C CYS A 115 35.97 -23.81 52.52
N THR A 116 37.24 -24.11 52.83
CA THR A 116 37.81 -23.90 54.17
C THR A 116 39.09 -23.06 54.21
N SER A 117 39.70 -22.77 53.05
CA SER A 117 40.97 -22.03 53.00
C SER A 117 40.76 -20.53 53.20
N GLN A 118 41.45 -19.94 54.18
CA GLN A 118 41.52 -18.48 54.34
C GLN A 118 42.48 -17.79 53.34
N VAL A 119 43.19 -18.57 52.52
CA VAL A 119 44.14 -18.05 51.53
C VAL A 119 43.48 -18.06 50.15
N LEU A 120 43.10 -16.87 49.65
CA LEU A 120 42.43 -16.70 48.36
C LEU A 120 43.15 -17.46 47.22
N LYS A 121 44.48 -17.31 47.12
CA LYS A 121 45.30 -17.95 46.08
C LYS A 121 45.22 -19.49 46.07
N LYS A 122 44.97 -20.12 47.23
CA LYS A 122 44.76 -21.57 47.32
C LYS A 122 43.38 -21.97 46.82
N ALA A 123 42.36 -21.20 47.17
CA ALA A 123 41.00 -21.43 46.70
C ALA A 123 40.86 -21.15 45.18
N GLU A 124 41.54 -20.14 44.65
CA GLU A 124 41.65 -19.89 43.20
C GLU A 124 42.27 -21.08 42.45
N LEU A 125 43.35 -21.66 42.99
CA LEU A 125 43.99 -22.84 42.41
C LEU A 125 43.06 -24.07 42.49
N ALA A 126 42.25 -24.16 43.55
CA ALA A 126 41.27 -25.22 43.71
C ALA A 126 40.20 -25.17 42.61
N VAL A 127 39.70 -23.97 42.26
CA VAL A 127 38.75 -23.79 41.13
C VAL A 127 39.34 -24.30 39.82
N LEU A 128 40.57 -23.91 39.47
CA LEU A 128 41.22 -24.34 38.22
C LEU A 128 41.47 -25.86 38.18
N ARG A 129 41.70 -26.49 39.35
CA ARG A 129 41.81 -27.95 39.45
C ARG A 129 40.46 -28.63 39.28
N ILE A 130 39.40 -28.10 39.88
CA ILE A 130 38.03 -28.61 39.70
C ILE A 130 37.60 -28.50 38.23
N GLU A 131 37.94 -27.40 37.55
CA GLU A 131 37.69 -27.23 36.12
C GLU A 131 38.38 -28.33 35.29
N ARG A 132 39.66 -28.62 35.57
CA ARG A 132 40.36 -29.73 34.90
C ARG A 132 39.69 -31.07 35.16
N PHE A 133 39.32 -31.37 36.40
CA PHE A 133 38.57 -32.59 36.71
C PHE A 133 37.24 -32.66 35.96
N TRP A 134 36.57 -31.52 35.75
CA TRP A 134 35.34 -31.44 34.97
C TRP A 134 35.58 -31.72 33.47
N GLN A 135 36.66 -31.20 32.90
CA GLN A 135 36.98 -31.39 31.47
C GLN A 135 37.61 -32.76 31.14
N GLU A 136 38.43 -33.31 32.05
CA GLU A 136 39.11 -34.59 31.89
C GLU A 136 38.23 -35.79 32.34
N GLY A 137 37.28 -35.55 33.24
CA GLY A 137 36.37 -36.56 33.76
C GLY A 137 35.22 -36.87 32.82
N ASN A 138 34.95 -38.16 32.58
CA ASN A 138 33.80 -38.61 31.81
C ASN A 138 32.50 -38.50 32.65
N MET A 139 32.02 -37.27 32.90
CA MET A 139 30.77 -36.88 33.57
C MET A 139 30.13 -37.94 34.50
N GLU A 140 30.82 -38.34 35.57
CA GLU A 140 30.24 -39.23 36.57
C GLU A 140 29.19 -38.47 37.41
N VAL A 141 28.02 -39.08 37.61
CA VAL A 141 26.90 -38.53 38.41
C VAL A 141 27.36 -38.16 39.83
N GLU A 142 28.38 -38.85 40.35
CA GLU A 142 28.96 -38.57 41.66
C GLU A 142 29.65 -37.20 41.74
N ILE A 143 30.43 -36.80 40.72
CA ILE A 143 31.09 -35.48 40.69
C ILE A 143 30.05 -34.35 40.73
N GLN A 144 28.97 -34.50 39.97
CA GLN A 144 27.86 -33.55 39.93
C GLN A 144 27.17 -33.41 41.30
N SER A 145 26.93 -34.53 41.98
CA SER A 145 26.29 -34.54 43.32
C SER A 145 27.14 -33.84 44.38
N VAL A 146 28.48 -33.94 44.27
CA VAL A 146 29.40 -33.35 45.23
C VAL A 146 29.54 -31.84 45.00
N LEU A 147 29.64 -31.41 43.73
CA LEU A 147 29.77 -29.98 43.37
C LEU A 147 28.47 -29.18 43.56
N SER A 148 27.31 -29.84 43.53
CA SER A 148 26.00 -29.19 43.73
C SER A 148 25.69 -28.87 45.21
N LYS A 149 26.56 -29.26 46.16
CA LYS A 149 26.30 -29.03 47.59
C LYS A 149 26.39 -27.53 47.91
N PRO A 150 25.46 -26.94 48.69
CA PRO A 150 25.45 -25.50 49.00
C PRO A 150 26.78 -24.91 49.51
N PRO A 151 27.58 -25.60 50.36
CA PRO A 151 28.87 -25.07 50.80
C PRO A 151 29.87 -24.88 49.64
N VAL A 152 29.83 -25.76 48.64
CA VAL A 152 30.71 -25.71 47.47
C VAL A 152 30.28 -24.58 46.54
N VAL A 153 28.97 -24.42 46.33
CA VAL A 153 28.39 -23.30 45.57
C VAL A 153 28.77 -21.97 46.20
N ASN A 154 28.63 -21.83 47.53
CA ASN A 154 29.04 -20.62 48.25
C ASN A 154 30.54 -20.35 48.11
N GLY A 155 31.38 -21.39 48.15
CA GLY A 155 32.81 -21.26 47.90
C GLY A 155 33.12 -20.70 46.49
N PHE A 156 32.38 -21.13 45.47
CA PHE A 156 32.49 -20.54 44.12
C PHE A 156 32.01 -19.08 44.08
N VAL A 157 30.93 -18.74 44.77
CA VAL A 157 30.40 -17.36 44.86
C VAL A 157 31.42 -16.43 45.53
N GLU A 158 32.06 -16.87 46.61
CA GLU A 158 33.12 -16.11 47.26
C GLU A 158 34.30 -15.83 46.31
N ILE A 159 34.67 -16.78 45.45
CA ILE A 159 35.71 -16.58 44.44
C ILE A 159 35.27 -15.58 43.36
N LEU A 160 34.01 -15.63 42.91
CA LEU A 160 33.47 -14.64 41.96
C LEU A 160 33.60 -13.21 42.48
N PHE A 161 33.38 -13.01 43.79
CA PHE A 161 33.36 -11.66 44.37
C PHE A 161 34.75 -11.13 44.75
N ASN A 162 35.70 -12.02 45.06
CA ASN A 162 37.01 -11.63 45.59
C ASN A 162 38.17 -11.77 44.61
N SER A 163 38.07 -12.63 43.59
CA SER A 163 39.16 -12.86 42.64
C SER A 163 39.28 -11.74 41.59
N VAL A 164 40.51 -11.45 41.18
CA VAL A 164 40.84 -10.54 40.07
C VAL A 164 41.46 -11.25 38.87
N ASP A 165 41.77 -12.55 38.96
CA ASP A 165 42.30 -13.33 37.84
C ASP A 165 41.15 -13.73 36.90
N THR A 166 41.17 -13.18 35.69
CA THR A 166 40.15 -13.44 34.67
C THR A 166 40.00 -14.92 34.33
N ARG A 167 41.08 -15.72 34.40
CA ARG A 167 40.99 -17.17 34.13
C ARG A 167 40.25 -17.90 35.24
N VAL A 168 40.48 -17.50 36.49
CA VAL A 168 39.78 -18.07 37.65
C VAL A 168 38.32 -17.69 37.59
N LEU A 169 38.00 -16.41 37.35
CA LEU A 169 36.61 -15.95 37.20
C LEU A 169 35.87 -16.69 36.07
N LYS A 170 36.51 -16.88 34.90
CA LYS A 170 35.95 -17.66 33.78
C LYS A 170 35.70 -19.12 34.18
N ALA A 171 36.65 -19.78 34.82
CA ALA A 171 36.51 -21.15 35.30
C ALA A 171 35.38 -21.29 36.33
N THR A 172 35.25 -20.33 37.25
CA THR A 172 34.18 -20.31 38.26
C THR A 172 32.81 -20.16 37.61
N VAL A 173 32.64 -19.20 36.69
CA VAL A 173 31.39 -19.01 35.93
C VAL A 173 31.05 -20.25 35.12
N PHE A 174 32.05 -20.85 34.45
CA PHE A 174 31.90 -22.08 33.69
C PHE A 174 31.33 -23.19 34.57
N LEU A 175 31.99 -23.48 35.70
CA LEU A 175 31.56 -24.53 36.62
C LEU A 175 30.17 -24.28 37.21
N LEU A 176 29.88 -23.05 37.66
CA LEU A 176 28.56 -22.70 38.20
C LEU A 176 27.45 -22.85 37.14
N SER A 177 27.73 -22.49 35.89
CA SER A 177 26.77 -22.64 34.79
C SER A 177 26.53 -24.11 34.46
N GLU A 178 27.60 -24.91 34.34
CA GLU A 178 27.54 -26.34 34.03
C GLU A 178 26.79 -27.15 35.10
N VAL A 179 27.07 -26.87 36.37
CA VAL A 179 26.38 -27.52 37.50
C VAL A 179 24.94 -26.98 37.61
N GLY A 180 24.74 -25.68 37.41
CA GLY A 180 23.43 -25.03 37.48
C GLY A 180 22.43 -25.51 36.43
N ILE A 181 22.87 -25.79 35.21
CA ILE A 181 22.04 -26.39 34.15
C ILE A 181 21.51 -27.77 34.58
N ARG A 182 22.32 -28.54 35.31
CA ARG A 182 22.02 -29.93 35.68
C ARG A 182 21.30 -30.06 37.01
N ASN A 183 21.40 -29.05 37.87
CA ASN A 183 20.77 -29.04 39.19
C ASN A 183 20.17 -27.65 39.51
N SER A 184 18.85 -27.57 39.47
CA SER A 184 18.09 -26.35 39.80
C SER A 184 18.30 -25.87 41.24
N GLY A 185 18.75 -26.73 42.16
CA GLY A 185 19.12 -26.37 43.53
C GLY A 185 20.33 -25.43 43.63
N VAL A 186 21.22 -25.44 42.64
CA VAL A 186 22.34 -24.49 42.57
C VAL A 186 21.84 -23.11 42.19
N ILE A 187 20.93 -23.03 41.20
CA ILE A 187 20.30 -21.78 40.79
C ILE A 187 19.49 -21.18 41.94
N SER A 188 18.72 -22.00 42.67
CA SER A 188 17.97 -21.52 43.83
C SER A 188 18.86 -21.06 44.98
N THR A 189 20.08 -21.57 45.10
CA THR A 189 21.05 -21.08 46.09
C THR A 189 21.59 -19.71 45.70
N LEU A 190 21.88 -19.49 44.42
CA LEU A 190 22.39 -18.22 43.89
C LEU A 190 21.33 -17.11 43.86
N THR A 191 20.05 -17.43 43.68
CA THR A 191 18.96 -16.44 43.66
C THR A 191 18.44 -16.06 45.06
N ARG A 192 18.98 -16.63 46.14
CA ARG A 192 18.57 -16.26 47.52
C ARG A 192 19.03 -14.88 47.94
N VAL A 193 20.03 -14.32 47.29
CA VAL A 193 20.65 -13.05 47.65
C VAL A 193 20.73 -12.18 46.41
N ASP A 194 19.93 -11.12 46.35
CA ASP A 194 19.84 -10.24 45.16
C ASP A 194 21.19 -9.56 44.82
N SER A 195 22.01 -9.26 45.83
CA SER A 195 23.36 -8.69 45.62
C SER A 195 24.28 -9.61 44.83
N ASP A 196 24.06 -10.91 44.88
CA ASP A 196 24.88 -11.88 44.17
C ASP A 196 24.60 -11.82 42.66
N VAL A 197 23.33 -11.65 42.29
CA VAL A 197 22.89 -11.46 40.91
C VAL A 197 23.42 -10.14 40.35
N GLU A 198 23.33 -9.04 41.11
CA GLU A 198 23.87 -7.74 40.72
C GLU A 198 25.39 -7.78 40.51
N CYS A 199 26.12 -8.52 41.36
CA CYS A 199 27.56 -8.67 41.21
C CYS A 199 27.93 -9.45 39.93
N ILE A 200 27.23 -10.54 39.62
CA ILE A 200 27.42 -11.30 38.39
C ILE A 200 27.15 -10.42 37.16
N ILE A 201 26.10 -9.59 37.20
CA ILE A 201 25.79 -8.62 36.15
C ILE A 201 26.91 -7.56 36.02
N SER A 202 27.46 -7.08 37.14
CA SER A 202 28.59 -6.14 37.14
C SER A 202 29.84 -6.75 36.51
N LEU A 203 30.15 -8.02 36.79
CA LEU A 203 31.25 -8.75 36.15
C LEU A 203 31.03 -8.91 34.64
N PHE A 204 29.79 -9.21 34.24
CA PHE A 204 29.42 -9.28 32.82
C PHE A 204 29.67 -7.95 32.11
N LYS A 205 29.23 -6.81 32.68
CA LYS A 205 29.48 -5.47 32.14
C LYS A 205 30.96 -5.09 32.08
N LYS A 206 31.80 -5.67 32.95
CA LYS A 206 33.27 -5.49 32.95
C LYS A 206 33.99 -6.36 31.92
N GLY A 207 33.28 -7.19 31.14
CA GLY A 207 33.83 -7.98 30.04
C GLY A 207 33.98 -9.47 30.31
N LEU A 208 33.48 -9.99 31.44
CA LEU A 208 33.38 -11.43 31.68
C LEU A 208 32.15 -11.99 30.95
N PHE A 209 32.24 -12.12 29.63
CA PHE A 209 31.09 -12.43 28.78
C PHE A 209 30.47 -13.81 29.04
N GLU A 210 31.24 -14.79 29.51
CA GLU A 210 30.73 -16.12 29.88
C GLU A 210 29.68 -16.05 30.99
N ALA A 211 29.69 -14.98 31.82
CA ALA A 211 28.73 -14.77 32.89
C ALA A 211 27.29 -14.65 32.37
N VAL A 212 27.09 -14.34 31.09
CA VAL A 212 25.75 -14.28 30.47
C VAL A 212 24.99 -15.61 30.55
N VAL A 213 25.70 -16.74 30.52
CA VAL A 213 25.08 -18.06 30.66
C VAL A 213 24.49 -18.21 32.06
N LEU A 214 25.25 -17.80 33.09
CA LEU A 214 24.78 -17.84 34.47
C LEU A 214 23.61 -16.86 34.68
N ILE A 215 23.68 -15.64 34.13
CA ILE A 215 22.58 -14.66 34.16
C ILE A 215 21.31 -15.25 33.52
N TYR A 216 21.44 -15.92 32.36
CA TYR A 216 20.31 -16.59 31.71
C TYR A 216 19.68 -17.67 32.60
N LEU A 217 20.49 -18.47 33.30
CA LEU A 217 19.99 -19.51 34.20
C LEU A 217 19.31 -18.94 35.46
N LEU A 218 19.82 -17.82 35.98
CA LEU A 218 19.28 -17.14 37.16
C LEU A 218 17.90 -16.53 36.91
N ARG A 219 17.56 -16.23 35.64
CA ARG A 219 16.32 -15.55 35.23
C ARG A 219 16.01 -14.31 36.11
N PRO A 220 16.88 -13.28 36.12
CA PRO A 220 16.66 -12.09 36.92
C PRO A 220 15.30 -11.44 36.62
N SER A 221 14.73 -10.76 37.61
CA SER A 221 13.51 -9.98 37.39
C SER A 221 13.76 -8.84 36.39
N MET A 222 12.74 -8.48 35.61
CA MET A 222 12.83 -7.40 34.61
C MET A 222 13.26 -6.06 35.22
N THR A 223 12.93 -5.82 36.49
CA THR A 223 13.34 -4.64 37.25
C THR A 223 14.87 -4.53 37.34
N ILE A 224 15.56 -5.63 37.63
CA ILE A 224 17.02 -5.69 37.71
C ILE A 224 17.63 -5.50 36.31
N PHE A 225 17.04 -6.10 35.28
CA PHE A 225 17.49 -5.94 33.89
C PHE A 225 17.48 -4.47 33.43
N LEU A 226 16.40 -3.74 33.72
CA LEU A 226 16.24 -2.33 33.32
C LEU A 226 17.15 -1.39 34.13
N GLN A 227 17.31 -1.64 35.44
CA GLN A 227 18.20 -0.83 36.28
C GLN A 227 19.68 -0.97 35.91
N MET A 228 20.09 -2.17 35.48
CA MET A 228 21.50 -2.47 35.24
C MET A 228 21.96 -2.18 33.80
N ASP A 229 21.08 -1.80 32.87
CA ASP A 229 21.36 -1.50 31.45
C ASP A 229 22.36 -2.48 30.79
N MET A 230 21.88 -3.71 30.58
CA MET A 230 22.71 -4.80 30.03
C MET A 230 22.68 -4.91 28.51
N ALA A 231 21.82 -4.15 27.82
CA ALA A 231 21.56 -4.33 26.40
C ALA A 231 22.84 -4.21 25.56
N ASN A 232 23.64 -3.18 25.77
CA ASN A 232 24.91 -2.97 25.06
C ASN A 232 25.91 -4.12 25.28
N SER A 233 25.96 -4.67 26.50
CA SER A 233 26.83 -5.80 26.81
C SER A 233 26.36 -7.09 26.13
N LEU A 234 25.05 -7.36 26.11
CA LEU A 234 24.46 -8.49 25.37
C LEU A 234 24.73 -8.39 23.86
N LEU A 235 24.59 -7.19 23.28
CA LEU A 235 24.90 -6.94 21.87
C LEU A 235 26.39 -7.18 21.55
N SER A 236 27.29 -6.87 22.49
CA SER A 236 28.72 -7.14 22.31
C SER A 236 29.05 -8.64 22.27
N VAL A 237 28.32 -9.47 23.01
CA VAL A 237 28.46 -10.94 22.96
C VAL A 237 28.01 -11.48 21.62
N VAL A 238 26.88 -10.98 21.09
CA VAL A 238 26.32 -11.41 19.80
C VAL A 238 27.26 -11.13 18.62
N GLN A 239 28.10 -10.09 18.71
CA GLN A 239 29.05 -9.71 17.66
C GLN A 239 30.35 -10.53 17.65
N LYS A 240 30.69 -11.21 18.76
CA LYS A 240 31.93 -11.99 18.88
C LYS A 240 31.85 -13.33 18.16
N ARG A 241 33.01 -13.86 17.77
CA ARG A 241 33.11 -15.21 17.18
C ARG A 241 32.89 -16.27 18.25
N GLU A 242 32.26 -17.39 17.89
CA GLU A 242 32.05 -18.50 18.84
C GLU A 242 33.35 -19.02 19.44
N ASP A 243 34.43 -19.04 18.66
CA ASP A 243 35.77 -19.51 19.07
C ASP A 243 36.41 -18.67 20.20
N GLU A 244 35.88 -17.47 20.48
CA GLU A 244 36.37 -16.61 21.56
C GLU A 244 35.86 -17.03 22.94
N PHE A 245 34.87 -17.93 23.01
CA PHE A 245 34.23 -18.36 24.24
C PHE A 245 34.70 -19.74 24.71
N VAL A 246 34.58 -19.97 26.03
CA VAL A 246 34.71 -21.30 26.60
C VAL A 246 33.59 -22.19 26.06
N LYS A 247 33.90 -23.46 25.76
CA LYS A 247 32.90 -24.43 25.32
C LYS A 247 32.02 -24.82 26.51
N MET A 248 30.76 -24.38 26.49
CA MET A 248 29.76 -24.60 27.55
C MET A 248 28.56 -25.39 26.99
N CYS A 249 27.75 -25.99 27.87
CA CYS A 249 26.49 -26.65 27.51
C CYS A 249 25.53 -25.67 26.82
N VAL A 250 25.30 -24.49 27.42
CA VAL A 250 24.58 -23.38 26.78
C VAL A 250 25.63 -22.41 26.23
N LYS A 251 25.61 -22.13 24.93
CA LYS A 251 26.54 -21.16 24.33
C LYS A 251 26.27 -19.75 24.88
N PRO A 252 27.31 -18.95 25.22
CA PRO A 252 27.14 -17.56 25.65
C PRO A 252 26.36 -16.70 24.64
N LYS A 253 26.55 -16.94 23.34
CA LYS A 253 25.79 -16.28 22.27
C LYS A 253 24.28 -16.62 22.34
N ALA A 254 23.94 -17.90 22.46
CA ALA A 254 22.56 -18.36 22.60
C ALA A 254 21.87 -17.75 23.84
N ALA A 255 22.55 -17.77 24.99
CA ALA A 255 22.06 -17.12 26.21
C ALA A 255 21.82 -15.62 26.01
N SER A 256 22.72 -14.92 25.29
CA SER A 256 22.56 -13.50 25.00
C SER A 256 21.36 -13.21 24.11
N VAL A 257 21.14 -14.01 23.08
CA VAL A 257 19.98 -13.89 22.17
C VAL A 257 18.67 -14.15 22.93
N LEU A 258 18.62 -15.17 23.78
CA LEU A 258 17.44 -15.49 24.58
C LEU A 258 17.09 -14.36 25.57
N LEU A 259 18.09 -13.80 26.24
CA LEU A 259 17.90 -12.64 27.12
C LEU A 259 17.46 -11.39 26.35
N LEU A 260 18.02 -11.14 25.15
CA LEU A 260 17.58 -10.05 24.28
C LEU A 260 16.12 -10.22 23.84
N ALA A 261 15.70 -11.43 23.51
CA ALA A 261 14.30 -11.71 23.15
C ALA A 261 13.35 -11.45 24.33
N GLN A 262 13.74 -11.81 25.57
CA GLN A 262 12.98 -11.50 26.77
C GLN A 262 12.84 -9.98 27.02
N ILE A 263 13.88 -9.20 26.71
CA ILE A 263 13.81 -7.73 26.80
C ILE A 263 12.80 -7.18 25.79
N ILE A 264 12.79 -7.73 24.57
CA ILE A 264 11.92 -7.27 23.48
C ILE A 264 10.45 -7.69 23.68
N GLU A 265 10.17 -8.79 24.36
CA GLU A 265 8.80 -9.24 24.65
C GLU A 265 7.99 -8.31 25.55
N ASN A 266 8.63 -7.37 26.25
CA ASN A 266 7.93 -6.44 27.13
C ASN A 266 7.47 -5.21 26.34
N GLU A 267 6.15 -5.02 26.24
CA GLU A 267 5.50 -3.98 25.40
C GLU A 267 5.68 -2.54 25.92
N ASP A 268 6.13 -2.34 27.17
CA ASP A 268 6.19 -1.03 27.82
C ASP A 268 7.61 -0.44 27.86
N GLY A 269 7.87 0.56 27.00
CA GLY A 269 8.85 1.62 27.30
C GLY A 269 9.76 2.09 26.15
N GLY A 270 10.17 3.36 26.22
CA GLY A 270 11.13 3.98 25.29
C GLY A 270 12.52 3.31 25.28
N ALA A 271 12.88 2.59 26.35
CA ALA A 271 14.14 1.85 26.47
C ALA A 271 14.22 0.68 25.45
N VAL A 272 13.12 -0.05 25.21
CA VAL A 272 13.11 -1.17 24.24
C VAL A 272 13.33 -0.66 22.81
N SER A 273 12.71 0.48 22.46
CA SER A 273 12.90 1.10 21.13
C SER A 273 14.35 1.58 20.93
N GLU A 274 15.04 2.01 22.00
CA GLU A 274 16.47 2.37 21.92
C GLU A 274 17.35 1.13 21.67
N VAL A 275 17.08 0.01 22.35
CA VAL A 275 17.77 -1.27 22.10
C VAL A 275 17.54 -1.74 20.66
N ILE A 276 16.31 -1.66 20.14
CA ILE A 276 16.01 -2.04 18.75
C ILE A 276 16.70 -1.10 17.75
N ARG A 277 16.75 0.21 18.01
CA ARG A 277 17.51 1.16 17.18
C ARG A 277 19.00 0.84 17.19
N SER A 278 19.57 0.43 18.32
CA SER A 278 20.96 -0.04 18.38
C SER A 278 21.17 -1.34 17.58
N LEU A 279 20.19 -2.26 17.59
CA LEU A 279 20.24 -3.49 16.81
C LEU A 279 20.25 -3.23 15.29
N VAL A 280 19.44 -2.29 14.82
CA VAL A 280 19.29 -1.93 13.40
C VAL A 280 20.46 -1.09 12.87
N SER A 281 20.98 -0.16 13.66
CA SER A 281 22.01 0.81 13.22
C SER A 281 23.42 0.22 13.12
N GLY A 282 23.66 -0.99 13.62
CA GLY A 282 24.99 -1.62 13.68
C GLY A 282 25.12 -2.93 12.90
N LYS A 283 26.33 -3.50 12.90
CA LYS A 283 26.61 -4.87 12.42
C LYS A 283 25.98 -5.97 13.31
N THR A 284 25.27 -5.56 14.36
CA THR A 284 24.55 -6.41 15.31
C THR A 284 23.49 -7.27 14.65
N ILE A 285 22.75 -6.74 13.67
CA ILE A 285 21.68 -7.49 12.98
C ILE A 285 22.21 -8.75 12.31
N GLU A 286 23.42 -8.70 11.71
CA GLU A 286 24.07 -9.88 11.13
C GLU A 286 24.44 -10.93 12.18
N GLY A 287 24.76 -10.50 13.41
CA GLY A 287 25.02 -11.41 14.53
C GLY A 287 23.79 -12.23 14.91
N ILE A 288 22.61 -11.58 14.91
CA ILE A 288 21.32 -12.22 15.15
C ILE A 288 20.91 -13.10 13.95
N ILE A 289 21.15 -12.66 12.71
CA ILE A 289 20.89 -13.47 11.51
C ILE A 289 21.66 -14.80 11.57
N ARG A 290 22.95 -14.78 11.93
CA ARG A 290 23.75 -16.01 12.12
C ARG A 290 23.20 -16.93 13.22
N SER A 291 22.41 -16.41 14.16
CA SER A 291 21.79 -17.24 15.20
C SER A 291 20.55 -17.99 14.71
N LEU A 292 20.04 -17.68 13.50
CA LEU A 292 19.04 -18.52 12.82
C LEU A 292 19.62 -19.89 12.41
N GLU A 293 20.93 -19.99 12.20
CA GLU A 293 21.64 -21.23 11.84
C GLU A 293 22.00 -22.08 13.07
N SER A 294 21.57 -21.67 14.28
CA SER A 294 21.88 -22.39 15.51
C SER A 294 21.23 -23.77 15.54
N GLU A 295 21.91 -24.77 16.11
CA GLU A 295 21.32 -26.09 16.40
C GLU A 295 20.16 -26.00 17.41
N TRP A 296 20.13 -24.95 18.24
CA TRP A 296 19.16 -24.78 19.32
C TRP A 296 17.88 -24.11 18.81
N LYS A 297 16.76 -24.84 18.87
CA LYS A 297 15.43 -24.35 18.42
C LYS A 297 15.04 -23.06 19.13
N GLU A 298 15.28 -22.97 20.44
CA GLU A 298 14.94 -21.80 21.26
C GLU A 298 15.72 -20.55 20.82
N GLU A 299 17.00 -20.71 20.43
CA GLU A 299 17.81 -19.60 19.91
C GLU A 299 17.29 -19.15 18.54
N ARG A 300 16.91 -20.08 17.66
CA ARG A 300 16.33 -19.77 16.34
C ARG A 300 15.03 -18.96 16.48
N ILE A 301 14.12 -19.40 17.34
CA ILE A 301 12.83 -18.73 17.57
C ILE A 301 13.03 -17.35 18.22
N ALA A 302 13.91 -17.24 19.21
CA ALA A 302 14.26 -15.95 19.81
C ALA A 302 14.85 -14.98 18.77
N SER A 303 15.69 -15.49 17.86
CA SER A 303 16.26 -14.69 16.75
C SER A 303 15.18 -14.21 15.80
N VAL A 304 14.22 -15.08 15.42
CA VAL A 304 13.04 -14.71 14.61
C VAL A 304 12.27 -13.56 15.27
N ARG A 305 11.99 -13.66 16.58
CA ARG A 305 11.27 -12.63 17.34
C ARG A 305 12.01 -11.29 17.33
N ILE A 306 13.31 -11.29 17.60
CA ILE A 306 14.15 -10.08 17.58
C ILE A 306 14.16 -9.44 16.18
N LEU A 307 14.36 -10.24 15.13
CA LEU A 307 14.42 -9.74 13.75
C LEU A 307 13.07 -9.21 13.28
N LEU A 308 11.96 -9.88 13.62
CA LEU A 308 10.62 -9.40 13.34
C LEU A 308 10.39 -8.02 13.95
N ARG A 309 10.76 -7.82 15.22
CA ARG A 309 10.64 -6.52 15.87
C ARG A 309 11.54 -5.46 15.23
N CYS A 310 12.76 -5.82 14.82
CA CYS A 310 13.63 -4.93 14.05
C CYS A 310 12.98 -4.47 12.74
N ILE A 311 12.33 -5.39 12.01
CA ILE A 311 11.64 -5.08 10.74
C ILE A 311 10.43 -4.16 10.96
N GLN A 312 9.71 -4.33 12.07
CA GLN A 312 8.57 -3.48 12.41
C GLN A 312 8.99 -2.05 12.79
N GLU A 313 10.12 -1.88 13.50
CA GLU A 313 10.63 -0.55 13.86
C GLU A 313 11.33 0.15 12.68
N ASP A 314 12.16 -0.56 11.90
CA ASP A 314 12.78 -0.05 10.68
C ASP A 314 12.69 -1.07 9.54
N GLY A 315 11.68 -0.91 8.69
CA GLY A 315 11.41 -1.79 7.57
C GLY A 315 12.54 -1.89 6.54
N LYS A 316 13.54 -0.99 6.56
CA LYS A 316 14.71 -1.06 5.68
C LYS A 316 15.61 -2.25 5.99
N CYS A 317 15.67 -2.68 7.25
CA CYS A 317 16.55 -3.78 7.64
C CYS A 317 16.15 -5.14 7.03
N ARG A 318 14.89 -5.29 6.61
CA ARG A 318 14.33 -6.46 5.94
C ARG A 318 15.17 -6.93 4.74
N HIS A 319 15.73 -6.00 3.96
CA HIS A 319 16.58 -6.35 2.81
C HIS A 319 17.86 -7.06 3.24
N VAL A 320 18.47 -6.60 4.34
CA VAL A 320 19.68 -7.23 4.91
C VAL A 320 19.33 -8.59 5.49
N VAL A 321 18.17 -8.73 6.14
CA VAL A 321 17.72 -10.01 6.69
C VAL A 321 17.44 -11.00 5.55
N ALA A 322 16.67 -10.60 4.53
CA ALA A 322 16.35 -11.47 3.40
C ALA A 322 17.57 -11.89 2.57
N ASP A 323 18.60 -11.03 2.48
CA ASP A 323 19.83 -11.29 1.71
C ASP A 323 20.77 -12.28 2.41
N LYS A 324 20.76 -12.31 3.75
CA LYS A 324 21.74 -13.05 4.55
C LYS A 324 21.19 -14.20 5.38
N ALA A 325 19.87 -14.29 5.59
CA ALA A 325 19.28 -15.32 6.42
C ALA A 325 19.12 -16.65 5.69
N GLU A 326 19.65 -17.72 6.27
CA GLU A 326 19.31 -19.09 5.87
C GLU A 326 17.95 -19.47 6.46
N LEU A 327 16.95 -19.72 5.60
CA LEU A 327 15.57 -19.94 6.04
C LEU A 327 15.27 -21.41 6.34
N ALA A 328 16.04 -22.37 5.82
CA ALA A 328 15.80 -23.80 6.05
C ALA A 328 15.72 -24.17 7.55
N PRO A 329 16.65 -23.72 8.44
CA PRO A 329 16.55 -24.00 9.88
C PRO A 329 15.33 -23.35 10.56
N VAL A 330 14.83 -22.24 10.02
CA VAL A 330 13.62 -21.55 10.51
C VAL A 330 12.38 -22.35 10.16
N LEU A 331 12.33 -22.94 8.96
CA LEU A 331 11.26 -23.83 8.53
C LEU A 331 11.24 -25.14 9.32
N GLU A 332 12.40 -25.67 9.69
CA GLU A 332 12.48 -26.82 10.60
C GLU A 332 11.90 -26.50 11.98
N SER A 333 12.23 -25.33 12.54
CA SER A 333 11.66 -24.87 13.82
C SER A 333 10.14 -24.77 13.80
N PHE A 334 9.53 -24.45 12.65
CA PHE A 334 8.08 -24.32 12.50
C PHE A 334 7.33 -25.64 12.78
N LEU A 335 7.93 -26.79 12.45
CA LEU A 335 7.30 -28.11 12.64
C LEU A 335 7.16 -28.47 14.12
N GLU A 336 8.20 -28.21 14.89
CA GLU A 336 8.27 -28.52 16.32
C GLU A 336 7.73 -27.40 17.22
N ALA A 337 7.38 -26.24 16.64
CA ALA A 337 6.90 -25.07 17.35
C ALA A 337 5.48 -25.25 17.95
N ASN A 338 5.22 -24.58 19.07
CA ASN A 338 3.86 -24.41 19.59
C ASN A 338 3.09 -23.35 18.77
N ASP A 339 1.78 -23.20 18.98
CA ASP A 339 0.96 -22.34 18.11
C ASP A 339 1.35 -20.85 18.16
N ARG A 340 1.85 -20.35 19.29
CA ARG A 340 2.37 -18.97 19.40
C ARG A 340 3.65 -18.81 18.59
N GLU A 341 4.60 -19.73 18.75
CA GLU A 341 5.87 -19.74 18.01
C GLU A 341 5.65 -19.90 16.50
N ARG A 342 4.68 -20.74 16.10
CA ARG A 342 4.28 -20.93 14.70
C ARG A 342 3.82 -19.63 14.07
N PHE A 343 2.97 -18.88 14.78
CA PHE A 343 2.51 -17.58 14.28
C PHE A 343 3.66 -16.59 14.14
N GLU A 344 4.57 -16.50 15.12
CA GLU A 344 5.75 -15.62 15.05
C GLU A 344 6.62 -15.93 13.84
N ILE A 345 6.84 -17.21 13.53
CA ILE A 345 7.57 -17.64 12.33
C ILE A 345 6.83 -17.25 11.06
N VAL A 346 5.53 -17.53 10.96
CA VAL A 346 4.73 -17.17 9.77
C VAL A 346 4.70 -15.66 9.56
N LEU A 347 4.54 -14.89 10.63
CA LEU A 347 4.54 -13.44 10.59
C LEU A 347 5.90 -12.92 10.11
N PHE A 348 7.00 -13.47 10.62
CA PHE A 348 8.35 -13.15 10.15
C PHE A 348 8.54 -13.45 8.66
N LEU A 349 8.14 -14.63 8.19
CA LEU A 349 8.21 -15.00 6.77
C LEU A 349 7.34 -14.07 5.90
N SER A 350 6.13 -13.73 6.37
CA SER A 350 5.22 -12.82 5.68
C SER A 350 5.77 -11.39 5.57
N GLU A 351 6.56 -10.95 6.55
CA GLU A 351 7.27 -9.68 6.48
C GLU A 351 8.50 -9.79 5.57
N LEU A 352 9.28 -10.88 5.60
CA LEU A 352 10.43 -11.02 4.71
C LEU A 352 10.07 -10.92 3.23
N VAL A 353 8.86 -11.34 2.84
CA VAL A 353 8.37 -11.26 1.46
C VAL A 353 7.69 -9.93 1.10
N LYS A 354 7.97 -8.83 1.80
CA LYS A 354 7.55 -7.47 1.37
C LYS A 354 8.74 -6.61 0.91
N LEU A 355 9.51 -7.16 -0.02
CA LEU A 355 10.71 -6.54 -0.62
C LEU A 355 10.33 -5.62 -1.80
N ASN A 356 11.15 -4.60 -2.06
CA ASN A 356 10.91 -3.62 -3.13
C ASN A 356 11.16 -4.18 -4.54
N ARG A 357 12.06 -5.17 -4.66
CA ARG A 357 12.36 -5.87 -5.92
C ARG A 357 11.52 -7.13 -6.00
N ARG A 358 10.73 -7.26 -7.07
CA ARG A 358 9.83 -8.41 -7.24
C ARG A 358 10.62 -9.69 -7.51
N THR A 359 11.68 -9.60 -8.29
CA THR A 359 12.54 -10.76 -8.60
C THR A 359 13.18 -11.36 -7.35
N PHE A 360 13.63 -10.51 -6.42
CA PHE A 360 14.21 -10.95 -5.16
C PHE A 360 13.14 -11.54 -4.22
N ASN A 361 11.93 -10.96 -4.23
CA ASN A 361 10.77 -11.51 -3.53
C ASN A 361 10.44 -12.93 -3.99
N ASP A 362 10.41 -13.16 -5.30
CA ASP A 362 10.17 -14.48 -5.88
C ASP A 362 11.27 -15.49 -5.48
N GLN A 363 12.53 -15.06 -5.38
CA GLN A 363 13.62 -15.91 -4.89
C GLN A 363 13.39 -16.36 -3.45
N VAL A 364 13.05 -15.43 -2.55
CA VAL A 364 12.75 -15.74 -1.14
C VAL A 364 11.52 -16.65 -1.03
N LEU A 365 10.47 -16.43 -1.82
CA LEU A 365 9.30 -17.31 -1.84
C LEU A 365 9.65 -18.73 -2.31
N ASN A 366 10.53 -18.88 -3.30
CA ASN A 366 10.99 -20.22 -3.74
C ASN A 366 11.82 -20.90 -2.65
N ILE A 367 12.68 -20.16 -1.93
CA ILE A 367 13.42 -20.68 -0.77
C ILE A 367 12.45 -21.22 0.29
N ILE A 368 11.43 -20.44 0.67
CA ILE A 368 10.41 -20.84 1.64
C ILE A 368 9.66 -22.11 1.19
N LYS A 369 9.41 -22.23 -0.11
CA LYS A 369 8.68 -23.34 -0.71
C LYS A 369 9.49 -24.64 -0.75
N ASP A 370 10.77 -24.54 -1.13
CA ASP A 370 11.55 -25.70 -1.58
C ASP A 370 12.65 -26.15 -0.59
N GLU A 371 13.17 -25.27 0.27
CA GLU A 371 14.31 -25.61 1.16
C GLU A 371 13.90 -26.30 2.47
N GLY A 372 12.61 -26.38 2.79
CA GLY A 372 12.13 -27.09 3.97
C GLY A 372 12.36 -28.60 3.89
N THR A 373 12.64 -29.25 5.02
CA THR A 373 12.75 -30.72 5.11
C THR A 373 11.44 -31.44 4.77
N PHE A 374 10.31 -30.76 4.94
CA PHE A 374 8.97 -31.21 4.60
C PHE A 374 8.26 -30.14 3.76
N SER A 375 7.13 -30.50 3.15
CA SER A 375 6.31 -29.55 2.39
C SER A 375 5.81 -28.41 3.29
N THR A 376 6.44 -27.23 3.14
CA THR A 376 6.05 -26.01 3.85
C THR A 376 4.59 -25.66 3.60
N MET A 377 4.14 -25.77 2.34
CA MET A 377 2.75 -25.48 1.97
C MET A 377 1.75 -26.39 2.68
N HIS A 378 2.04 -27.69 2.80
CA HIS A 378 1.15 -28.61 3.51
C HIS A 378 1.09 -28.32 5.02
N THR A 379 2.23 -27.98 5.62
CA THR A 379 2.31 -27.63 7.03
C THR A 379 1.56 -26.33 7.32
N LEU A 380 1.69 -25.32 6.45
CA LEU A 380 0.93 -24.07 6.53
C LEU A 380 -0.58 -24.30 6.37
N LEU A 381 -1.00 -25.22 5.50
CA LEU A 381 -2.42 -25.58 5.36
C LEU A 381 -2.99 -26.19 6.64
N ILE A 382 -2.29 -27.14 7.26
CA ILE A 382 -2.71 -27.74 8.54
C ILE A 382 -2.78 -26.66 9.64
N TYR A 383 -1.81 -25.75 9.66
CA TYR A 383 -1.82 -24.66 10.62
C TYR A 383 -2.95 -23.66 10.37
N LEU A 384 -3.25 -23.33 9.11
CA LEU A 384 -4.37 -22.46 8.74
C LEU A 384 -5.70 -22.99 9.28
N GLN A 385 -5.91 -24.30 9.25
CA GLN A 385 -7.13 -24.96 9.76
C GLN A 385 -7.28 -24.92 11.29
N THR A 386 -6.21 -24.61 12.02
CA THR A 386 -6.18 -24.65 13.49
C THR A 386 -5.85 -23.31 14.15
N CYS A 387 -5.32 -22.35 13.40
CA CYS A 387 -4.91 -21.05 13.91
C CYS A 387 -6.10 -20.14 14.29
N LEU A 388 -5.81 -19.10 15.08
CA LEU A 388 -6.82 -18.17 15.54
C LEU A 388 -7.33 -17.27 14.39
N PRO A 389 -8.59 -16.77 14.44
CA PRO A 389 -9.18 -15.99 13.34
C PRO A 389 -8.40 -14.73 12.94
N ASP A 390 -7.69 -14.10 13.87
CA ASP A 390 -6.82 -12.93 13.63
C ASP A 390 -5.49 -13.30 12.96
N GLN A 391 -5.06 -14.55 13.08
CA GLN A 391 -3.85 -15.10 12.48
C GLN A 391 -4.11 -15.66 11.07
N CYS A 392 -5.32 -16.20 10.83
CA CYS A 392 -5.72 -16.83 9.57
C CYS A 392 -5.36 -15.99 8.33
N PRO A 393 -5.61 -14.67 8.28
CA PRO A 393 -5.34 -13.91 7.06
C PRO A 393 -3.86 -13.84 6.68
N ILE A 394 -2.95 -13.84 7.66
CA ILE A 394 -1.51 -13.77 7.40
C ILE A 394 -1.00 -15.12 6.90
N VAL A 395 -1.46 -16.22 7.53
CA VAL A 395 -1.15 -17.60 7.13
C VAL A 395 -1.69 -17.87 5.72
N ALA A 396 -2.95 -17.54 5.45
CA ALA A 396 -3.58 -17.69 4.15
C ALA A 396 -2.87 -16.85 3.08
N GLY A 397 -2.49 -15.61 3.41
CA GLY A 397 -1.73 -14.74 2.52
C GLY A 397 -0.41 -15.36 2.08
N LEU A 398 0.38 -15.87 3.03
CA LEU A 398 1.66 -16.53 2.70
C LEU A 398 1.45 -17.81 1.88
N LEU A 399 0.49 -18.66 2.27
CA LEU A 399 0.17 -19.89 1.56
C LEU A 399 -0.24 -19.63 0.10
N LEU A 400 -1.07 -18.61 -0.13
CA LEU A 400 -1.50 -18.19 -1.46
C LEU A 400 -0.33 -17.70 -2.32
N GLN A 401 0.61 -16.94 -1.75
CA GLN A 401 1.81 -16.51 -2.47
C GLN A 401 2.70 -17.69 -2.90
N LEU A 402 2.85 -18.70 -2.03
CA LEU A 402 3.65 -19.89 -2.33
C LEU A 402 3.01 -20.79 -3.41
N ASP A 403 1.68 -20.92 -3.39
CA ASP A 403 0.94 -21.65 -4.43
C ASP A 403 1.11 -20.98 -5.80
N LEU A 404 0.99 -19.65 -5.85
CA LEU A 404 1.03 -18.85 -7.08
C LEU A 404 2.41 -18.68 -7.72
N LEU A 405 3.46 -19.23 -7.09
CA LEU A 405 4.73 -19.48 -7.78
C LEU A 405 4.55 -20.48 -8.93
N ALA A 406 3.59 -21.40 -8.82
CA ALA A 406 3.19 -22.31 -9.91
C ALA A 406 2.09 -21.69 -10.80
N GLU A 407 1.74 -22.35 -11.91
CA GLU A 407 0.74 -21.84 -12.84
C GLU A 407 -0.67 -21.73 -12.21
N PRO A 408 -1.32 -20.56 -12.26
CA PRO A 408 -2.62 -20.33 -11.61
C PRO A 408 -3.79 -21.03 -12.30
N ARG A 409 -3.60 -21.66 -13.47
CA ARG A 409 -4.69 -22.32 -14.21
C ARG A 409 -5.06 -23.69 -13.67
N LYS A 410 -4.23 -24.28 -12.82
CA LYS A 410 -4.50 -25.58 -12.20
C LYS A 410 -5.24 -25.36 -10.89
N MET A 411 -6.26 -26.20 -10.64
CA MET A 411 -7.00 -26.22 -9.39
C MET A 411 -6.05 -26.64 -8.26
N SER A 412 -6.05 -25.90 -7.15
CA SER A 412 -5.17 -26.15 -6.01
C SER A 412 -5.94 -26.00 -4.70
N ILE A 413 -5.93 -27.05 -3.89
CA ILE A 413 -6.59 -27.06 -2.58
C ILE A 413 -6.02 -25.95 -1.68
N PHE A 414 -4.71 -25.66 -1.79
CA PHE A 414 -4.05 -24.60 -1.03
C PHE A 414 -4.61 -23.22 -1.37
N ARG A 415 -4.91 -22.99 -2.65
CA ARG A 415 -5.44 -21.72 -3.13
C ARG A 415 -6.88 -21.52 -2.70
N GLU A 416 -7.73 -22.52 -2.91
CA GLU A 416 -9.14 -22.44 -2.53
C GLU A 416 -9.25 -22.15 -1.03
N GLU A 417 -8.62 -22.97 -0.19
CA GLU A 417 -8.68 -22.82 1.27
C GLU A 417 -8.13 -21.45 1.74
N ALA A 418 -7.04 -20.96 1.13
CA ALA A 418 -6.47 -19.67 1.48
C ALA A 418 -7.42 -18.51 1.10
N ILE A 419 -8.02 -18.53 -0.08
CA ILE A 419 -8.94 -17.47 -0.52
C ILE A 419 -10.24 -17.52 0.29
N ASP A 420 -10.78 -18.71 0.55
CA ASP A 420 -11.96 -18.92 1.39
C ASP A 420 -11.78 -18.33 2.79
N ASN A 421 -10.62 -18.59 3.42
CA ASN A 421 -10.29 -18.04 4.73
C ASN A 421 -10.17 -16.51 4.70
N LEU A 422 -9.55 -15.93 3.67
CA LEU A 422 -9.46 -14.47 3.51
C LEU A 422 -10.85 -13.84 3.33
N ILE A 423 -11.71 -14.43 2.51
CA ILE A 423 -13.09 -13.98 2.28
C ILE A 423 -13.92 -14.07 3.56
N SER A 424 -13.82 -15.20 4.27
CA SER A 424 -14.51 -15.43 5.54
C SER A 424 -14.10 -14.40 6.61
N CYS A 425 -12.78 -14.18 6.77
CA CYS A 425 -12.27 -13.18 7.71
C CYS A 425 -12.72 -11.75 7.35
N LEU A 426 -12.78 -11.42 6.06
CA LEU A 426 -13.22 -10.10 5.61
C LEU A 426 -14.72 -9.87 5.86
N LYS A 427 -15.55 -10.91 5.66
CA LYS A 427 -17.00 -10.87 5.92
C LYS A 427 -17.34 -10.88 7.41
N ASN A 428 -16.44 -11.33 8.28
CA ASN A 428 -16.70 -11.49 9.70
C ASN A 428 -16.68 -10.16 10.48
N SER A 429 -17.83 -9.51 10.63
CA SER A 429 -17.99 -8.25 11.38
C SER A 429 -17.70 -8.36 12.89
N ASP A 430 -17.68 -9.57 13.43
CA ASP A 430 -17.57 -9.81 14.87
C ASP A 430 -16.11 -9.79 15.35
N SER A 431 -15.15 -9.98 14.43
CA SER A 431 -13.71 -9.92 14.70
C SER A 431 -13.03 -8.80 13.91
N PRO A 432 -12.90 -7.59 14.50
CA PRO A 432 -12.22 -6.46 13.86
C PRO A 432 -10.76 -6.76 13.49
N ALA A 433 -10.04 -7.47 14.37
CA ALA A 433 -8.64 -7.82 14.15
C ALA A 433 -8.47 -8.70 12.90
N ALA A 434 -9.36 -9.70 12.73
CA ALA A 434 -9.36 -10.56 11.54
C ALA A 434 -9.72 -9.78 10.28
N GLN A 435 -10.69 -8.85 10.34
CA GLN A 435 -11.05 -8.01 9.19
C GLN A 435 -9.91 -7.08 8.76
N ILE A 436 -9.24 -6.45 9.73
CA ILE A 436 -8.09 -5.57 9.46
C ILE A 436 -6.97 -6.39 8.84
N ALA A 437 -6.58 -7.52 9.46
CA ALA A 437 -5.55 -8.40 8.94
C ALA A 437 -5.87 -8.92 7.53
N ALA A 438 -7.13 -9.29 7.24
CA ALA A 438 -7.56 -9.69 5.90
C ALA A 438 -7.43 -8.56 4.88
N SER A 439 -7.86 -7.35 5.23
CA SER A 439 -7.74 -6.20 4.34
C SER A 439 -6.29 -5.80 4.06
N GLU A 440 -5.41 -5.88 5.06
CA GLU A 440 -3.98 -5.60 4.91
C GLU A 440 -3.25 -6.68 4.11
N THR A 441 -3.58 -7.96 4.33
CA THR A 441 -3.07 -9.06 3.52
C THR A 441 -3.46 -8.88 2.06
N LEU A 442 -4.72 -8.56 1.75
CA LEU A 442 -5.18 -8.35 0.37
C LEU A 442 -4.40 -7.23 -0.33
N LEU A 443 -4.10 -6.13 0.38
CA LEU A 443 -3.24 -5.07 -0.15
C LEU A 443 -1.81 -5.55 -0.41
N ALA A 444 -1.26 -6.37 0.49
CA ALA A 444 0.10 -6.90 0.34
C ALA A 444 0.20 -7.89 -0.83
N LEU A 445 -0.85 -8.64 -1.15
CA LEU A 445 -0.85 -9.62 -2.25
C LEU A 445 -0.61 -9.00 -3.63
N GLN A 446 -0.92 -7.72 -3.84
CA GLN A 446 -0.55 -6.98 -5.06
C GLN A 446 0.96 -7.04 -5.34
N GLY A 447 1.79 -7.14 -4.30
CA GLY A 447 3.21 -7.49 -4.42
C GLY A 447 4.16 -6.33 -4.73
N ARG A 448 3.70 -5.07 -4.74
CA ARG A 448 4.58 -3.89 -4.88
C ARG A 448 4.78 -3.18 -3.55
N PHE A 449 6.05 -3.04 -3.14
CA PHE A 449 6.41 -2.45 -1.86
C PHE A 449 7.43 -1.34 -1.98
N SER A 450 7.34 -0.37 -1.09
CA SER A 450 8.40 0.62 -0.87
C SER A 450 9.65 -0.06 -0.28
N TYR A 451 10.78 0.66 -0.27
CA TYR A 451 11.99 0.17 0.41
C TYR A 451 11.78 -0.11 1.90
N SER A 452 10.78 0.51 2.54
CA SER A 452 10.37 0.23 3.93
C SER A 452 9.33 -0.89 4.08
N GLY A 453 8.91 -1.56 3.02
CA GLY A 453 7.90 -2.64 3.06
C GLY A 453 6.43 -2.19 3.01
N LYS A 454 6.15 -0.89 2.90
CA LYS A 454 4.77 -0.38 2.76
C LYS A 454 4.20 -0.68 1.36
N PRO A 455 2.95 -1.19 1.23
CA PRO A 455 2.31 -1.43 -0.06
C PRO A 455 2.20 -0.17 -0.92
N LEU A 456 2.40 -0.31 -2.23
CA LEU A 456 2.36 0.80 -3.19
C LEU A 456 1.09 0.83 -4.06
N VAL A 457 0.10 -0.03 -3.77
CA VAL A 457 -1.16 -0.17 -4.54
C VAL A 457 -1.83 1.18 -4.79
N ARG A 458 -2.02 2.00 -3.75
CA ARG A 458 -2.66 3.32 -3.88
C ARG A 458 -1.92 4.23 -4.87
N ARG A 459 -0.58 4.24 -4.78
CA ARG A 459 0.27 5.06 -5.66
C ARG A 459 0.23 4.54 -7.10
N PHE A 460 0.21 3.22 -7.26
CA PHE A 460 0.06 2.57 -8.56
C PHE A 460 -1.25 2.97 -9.24
N LEU A 461 -2.38 2.95 -8.52
CA LEU A 461 -3.68 3.36 -9.07
C LEU A 461 -3.73 4.85 -9.43
N LEU A 462 -3.13 5.72 -8.62
CA LEU A 462 -3.04 7.15 -8.92
C LEU A 462 -2.19 7.46 -10.16
N LYS A 463 -1.13 6.68 -10.40
CA LYS A 463 -0.34 6.78 -11.63
C LYS A 463 -1.19 6.45 -12.86
N HIS A 464 -2.02 5.40 -12.77
CA HIS A 464 -2.89 4.97 -13.88
C HIS A 464 -4.13 5.86 -14.08
N SER A 465 -4.56 6.61 -13.06
CA SER A 465 -5.65 7.60 -13.20
C SER A 465 -5.19 8.91 -13.85
N GLY A 466 -3.89 9.11 -14.09
CA GLY A 466 -3.33 10.28 -14.79
C GLY A 466 -3.01 11.48 -13.89
N ILE A 467 -3.23 11.39 -12.57
CA ILE A 467 -2.96 12.48 -11.60
C ILE A 467 -1.51 12.40 -11.10
N ASP A 468 -0.55 12.61 -12.01
CA ASP A 468 0.90 12.39 -11.79
C ASP A 468 1.60 13.55 -11.01
N LYS A 469 0.94 14.69 -10.79
CA LYS A 469 1.60 15.84 -10.13
C LYS A 469 1.94 15.56 -8.65
N THR A 470 1.13 14.77 -7.95
CA THR A 470 1.34 14.34 -6.56
C THR A 470 2.41 13.23 -6.45
N TYR A 471 2.60 12.45 -7.52
CA TYR A 471 3.58 11.37 -7.61
C TYR A 471 5.03 11.91 -7.58
N ARG A 472 5.34 12.95 -8.37
CA ARG A 472 6.69 13.54 -8.41
C ARG A 472 7.04 14.40 -7.21
N SER A 473 6.07 15.07 -6.58
CA SER A 473 6.32 15.90 -5.39
C SER A 473 6.65 15.07 -4.14
N SER A 474 6.02 13.90 -4.01
CA SER A 474 6.24 12.98 -2.89
C SER A 474 7.52 12.16 -3.04
N MET A 475 7.93 11.81 -4.27
CA MET A 475 9.23 11.19 -4.55
C MET A 475 10.42 12.09 -4.17
N ARG A 476 10.27 13.43 -4.27
CA ARG A 476 11.34 14.37 -3.89
C ARG A 476 11.52 14.55 -2.37
N LYS A 477 10.56 14.12 -1.54
CA LYS A 477 10.62 14.31 -0.08
C LYS A 477 11.06 13.07 0.71
N GLY A 478 11.26 11.93 0.05
CA GLY A 478 11.70 10.70 0.70
C GLY A 478 12.64 9.88 -0.18
N MET A 479 13.94 10.07 0.04
CA MET A 479 15.08 9.24 -0.39
C MET A 479 16.00 9.83 -1.48
N SER A 480 17.23 10.05 -1.01
CA SER A 480 18.48 10.00 -1.75
C SER A 480 18.77 8.57 -2.24
N GLY A 481 19.16 8.42 -3.50
CA GLY A 481 19.84 7.24 -4.03
C GLY A 481 18.91 6.18 -4.65
N ASP A 482 18.95 6.13 -5.98
CA ASP A 482 18.66 5.00 -6.89
C ASP A 482 17.39 4.17 -6.69
N ILE A 483 16.48 4.25 -7.68
CA ILE A 483 16.05 3.10 -8.49
C ILE A 483 15.57 3.69 -9.83
N GLN A 484 16.39 3.53 -10.86
CA GLN A 484 15.89 3.42 -12.22
C GLN A 484 15.12 2.09 -12.25
N GLU A 485 13.77 2.11 -12.23
CA GLU A 485 12.97 0.87 -12.39
C GLU A 485 13.45 0.17 -13.67
N THR A 486 14.16 -0.95 -13.52
CA THR A 486 14.64 -1.70 -14.67
C THR A 486 13.41 -2.30 -15.35
N LYS A 487 13.40 -2.32 -16.69
CA LYS A 487 12.27 -2.87 -17.47
C LYS A 487 11.92 -4.31 -17.06
N GLU A 488 12.87 -5.05 -16.48
CA GLU A 488 12.70 -6.41 -15.99
C GLU A 488 11.89 -6.48 -14.69
N GLU A 489 12.17 -5.61 -13.71
CA GLU A 489 11.41 -5.56 -12.44
C GLU A 489 9.95 -5.15 -12.68
N GLU A 490 9.72 -4.20 -13.60
CA GLU A 490 8.36 -3.79 -13.95
C GLU A 490 7.57 -4.92 -14.61
N LYS A 491 8.21 -5.70 -15.50
CA LYS A 491 7.59 -6.89 -16.11
C LYS A 491 7.28 -7.96 -15.07
N ALA A 492 8.21 -8.24 -14.15
CA ALA A 492 8.01 -9.21 -13.09
C ALA A 492 6.83 -8.82 -12.18
N ALA A 493 6.74 -7.53 -11.81
CA ALA A 493 5.64 -7.01 -11.02
C ALA A 493 4.29 -7.12 -11.75
N GLN A 494 4.22 -6.75 -13.03
CA GLN A 494 3.00 -6.89 -13.83
C GLN A 494 2.54 -8.35 -13.99
N GLU A 495 3.48 -9.27 -14.20
CA GLU A 495 3.16 -10.69 -14.31
C GLU A 495 2.60 -11.24 -12.99
N TRP A 496 3.21 -10.85 -11.86
CA TRP A 496 2.71 -11.20 -10.53
C TRP A 496 1.30 -10.65 -10.27
N GLU A 497 1.09 -9.36 -10.55
CA GLU A 497 -0.20 -8.70 -10.39
C GLU A 497 -1.29 -9.42 -11.18
N ARG A 498 -0.99 -9.80 -12.43
CA ARG A 498 -1.91 -10.54 -13.29
C ARG A 498 -2.25 -11.93 -12.73
N LYS A 499 -1.24 -12.69 -12.28
CA LYS A 499 -1.45 -14.03 -11.68
C LYS A 499 -2.29 -13.95 -10.41
N MET A 500 -1.96 -13.02 -9.52
CA MET A 500 -2.66 -12.82 -8.26
C MET A 500 -4.10 -12.35 -8.47
N ALA A 501 -4.32 -11.34 -9.32
CA ALA A 501 -5.66 -10.86 -9.63
C ALA A 501 -6.51 -11.94 -10.30
N PHE A 502 -5.95 -12.72 -11.23
CA PHE A 502 -6.64 -13.85 -11.85
C PHE A 502 -7.09 -14.90 -10.81
N ALA A 503 -6.22 -15.23 -9.86
CA ALA A 503 -6.54 -16.20 -8.81
C ALA A 503 -7.66 -15.71 -7.88
N LEU A 504 -7.60 -14.45 -7.44
CA LEU A 504 -8.60 -13.86 -6.55
C LEU A 504 -9.97 -13.68 -7.22
N VAL A 505 -9.99 -13.20 -8.47
CA VAL A 505 -11.23 -12.87 -9.18
C VAL A 505 -11.98 -14.12 -9.66
N ASN A 506 -11.26 -15.18 -10.04
CA ASN A 506 -11.91 -16.39 -10.57
C ASN A 506 -12.36 -17.38 -9.51
N HIS A 507 -11.88 -17.24 -8.28
CA HIS A 507 -12.32 -18.08 -7.17
C HIS A 507 -13.82 -17.90 -6.94
N GLU A 508 -14.54 -19.03 -6.95
CA GLU A 508 -16.00 -19.13 -6.83
C GLU A 508 -16.80 -18.10 -7.64
N SER A 509 -16.37 -17.76 -8.86
CA SER A 509 -17.05 -16.75 -9.72
C SER A 509 -17.07 -15.32 -9.15
N GLY A 510 -16.06 -14.95 -8.36
CA GLY A 510 -15.84 -13.57 -7.93
C GLY A 510 -16.46 -13.16 -6.61
N ILE A 511 -16.67 -14.11 -5.68
CA ILE A 511 -17.19 -13.84 -4.34
C ILE A 511 -16.34 -12.81 -3.58
N ILE A 512 -15.05 -12.67 -3.93
CA ILE A 512 -14.18 -11.63 -3.38
C ILE A 512 -14.77 -10.22 -3.51
N PHE A 513 -15.52 -9.93 -4.60
CA PHE A 513 -16.15 -8.62 -4.78
C PHE A 513 -17.30 -8.36 -3.81
N GLU A 514 -18.04 -9.39 -3.43
CA GLU A 514 -19.05 -9.30 -2.38
C GLU A 514 -18.38 -9.03 -1.02
N ALA A 515 -17.32 -9.77 -0.70
CA ALA A 515 -16.56 -9.61 0.54
C ALA A 515 -15.95 -8.20 0.65
N LEU A 516 -15.37 -7.68 -0.44
CA LEU A 516 -14.85 -6.32 -0.51
C LEU A 516 -15.95 -5.26 -0.38
N SER A 517 -17.12 -5.51 -0.98
CA SER A 517 -18.30 -4.63 -0.84
C SER A 517 -18.78 -4.55 0.61
N GLU A 518 -18.72 -5.66 1.36
CA GLU A 518 -19.04 -5.66 2.79
C GLU A 518 -17.97 -4.96 3.63
N GLY A 519 -16.68 -5.22 3.37
CA GLY A 519 -15.59 -4.53 4.06
C GLY A 519 -15.57 -3.02 3.81
N LEU A 520 -16.06 -2.56 2.65
CA LEU A 520 -16.30 -1.14 2.35
C LEU A 520 -17.37 -0.49 3.24
N LYS A 521 -18.24 -1.27 3.89
CA LYS A 521 -19.25 -0.79 4.85
C LYS A 521 -18.72 -0.81 6.29
N SER A 522 -17.52 -1.34 6.52
CA SER A 522 -16.94 -1.43 7.85
C SER A 522 -16.82 -0.06 8.52
N ARG A 523 -17.02 -0.04 9.84
CA ARG A 523 -16.81 1.14 10.68
C ARG A 523 -15.33 1.45 10.90
N TYR A 524 -14.45 0.49 10.65
CA TYR A 524 -13.01 0.64 10.82
C TYR A 524 -12.39 1.26 9.57
N ALA A 525 -11.69 2.37 9.77
CA ALA A 525 -11.09 3.13 8.67
C ALA A 525 -10.03 2.30 7.93
N GLU A 526 -9.23 1.49 8.64
CA GLU A 526 -8.21 0.63 8.01
C GLU A 526 -8.85 -0.39 7.06
N THR A 527 -9.84 -1.15 7.53
CA THR A 527 -10.57 -2.13 6.71
C THR A 527 -11.24 -1.47 5.51
N CYS A 528 -11.94 -0.36 5.72
CA CYS A 528 -12.62 0.35 4.64
C CYS A 528 -11.63 0.85 3.57
N SER A 529 -10.49 1.44 4.00
CA SER A 529 -9.44 1.90 3.09
C SER A 529 -8.78 0.74 2.34
N GLY A 530 -8.49 -0.37 3.03
CA GLY A 530 -7.90 -1.57 2.45
C GLY A 530 -8.80 -2.23 1.42
N CYS A 531 -10.11 -2.37 1.71
CA CYS A 531 -11.09 -2.89 0.78
C CYS A 531 -11.30 -1.96 -0.42
N PHE A 532 -11.33 -0.63 -0.20
CA PHE A 532 -11.47 0.35 -1.28
C PHE A 532 -10.34 0.25 -2.29
N ILE A 533 -9.10 0.24 -1.81
CA ILE A 533 -7.91 0.17 -2.67
C ILE A 533 -7.82 -1.21 -3.34
N SER A 534 -8.09 -2.30 -2.62
CA SER A 534 -8.05 -3.66 -3.19
C SER A 534 -9.14 -3.86 -4.25
N ALA A 535 -10.36 -3.37 -4.01
CA ALA A 535 -11.46 -3.42 -4.99
C ALA A 535 -11.15 -2.61 -6.25
N ALA A 536 -10.61 -1.39 -6.09
CA ALA A 536 -10.21 -0.56 -7.22
C ALA A 536 -9.08 -1.20 -8.03
N TRP A 537 -8.12 -1.85 -7.35
CA TRP A 537 -7.06 -2.61 -8.01
C TRP A 537 -7.60 -3.80 -8.80
N LEU A 538 -8.43 -4.66 -8.20
CA LEU A 538 -9.00 -5.81 -8.91
C LEU A 538 -9.87 -5.38 -10.10
N LEU A 539 -10.70 -4.34 -9.94
CA LEU A 539 -11.50 -3.78 -11.04
C LEU A 539 -10.62 -3.24 -12.18
N HIS A 540 -9.50 -2.59 -11.85
CA HIS A 540 -8.55 -2.14 -12.88
C HIS A 540 -7.90 -3.33 -13.59
N MET A 541 -7.51 -4.37 -12.86
CA MET A 541 -6.85 -5.56 -13.42
C MET A 541 -7.77 -6.35 -14.36
N MET A 542 -9.09 -6.31 -14.17
CA MET A 542 -10.06 -7.02 -15.03
C MET A 542 -9.96 -6.63 -16.50
N ALA A 543 -9.52 -5.40 -16.83
CA ALA A 543 -9.30 -4.98 -18.21
C ALA A 543 -8.16 -5.76 -18.92
N PHE A 544 -7.30 -6.44 -18.16
CA PHE A 544 -6.14 -7.18 -18.65
C PHE A 544 -6.25 -8.70 -18.45
N LEU A 545 -7.35 -9.16 -17.83
CA LEU A 545 -7.61 -10.58 -17.59
C LEU A 545 -8.49 -11.16 -18.71
N PRO A 546 -8.41 -12.48 -18.99
CA PRO A 546 -9.33 -13.13 -19.89
C PRO A 546 -10.76 -13.04 -19.35
N ASP A 547 -11.74 -12.98 -20.26
CA ASP A 547 -13.14 -12.92 -19.88
C ASP A 547 -13.56 -14.22 -19.16
N THR A 548 -13.91 -14.08 -17.89
CA THR A 548 -14.32 -15.17 -17.01
C THR A 548 -15.79 -15.04 -16.58
N GLY A 549 -16.54 -14.09 -17.12
CA GLY A 549 -17.93 -13.81 -16.74
C GLY A 549 -18.10 -13.13 -15.37
N VAL A 550 -17.00 -12.84 -14.66
CA VAL A 550 -17.02 -12.22 -13.32
C VAL A 550 -17.33 -10.71 -13.36
N GLN A 551 -17.35 -10.11 -14.55
CA GLN A 551 -17.68 -8.69 -14.75
C GLN A 551 -19.08 -8.34 -14.21
N GLU A 552 -20.05 -9.24 -14.37
CA GLU A 552 -21.41 -9.04 -13.86
C GLU A 552 -21.42 -8.98 -12.32
N THR A 553 -20.77 -9.94 -11.65
CA THR A 553 -20.64 -9.96 -10.19
C THR A 553 -19.99 -8.70 -9.66
N ALA A 554 -18.87 -8.28 -10.27
CA ALA A 554 -18.14 -7.07 -9.88
C ALA A 554 -19.02 -5.81 -10.02
N ARG A 555 -19.78 -5.70 -11.12
CA ARG A 555 -20.70 -4.60 -11.39
C ARG A 555 -21.80 -4.52 -10.33
N VAL A 556 -22.49 -5.63 -10.07
CA VAL A 556 -23.59 -5.68 -9.08
C VAL A 556 -23.10 -5.31 -7.68
N CYS A 557 -21.92 -5.79 -7.27
CA CYS A 557 -21.40 -5.56 -5.92
C CYS A 557 -20.82 -4.16 -5.70
N LEU A 558 -20.15 -3.58 -6.70
CA LEU A 558 -19.25 -2.43 -6.49
C LEU A 558 -19.67 -1.14 -7.21
N LEU A 559 -20.41 -1.20 -8.33
CA LEU A 559 -20.71 -0.02 -9.17
C LEU A 559 -21.35 1.12 -8.35
N LYS A 560 -22.47 0.83 -7.69
CA LYS A 560 -23.21 1.81 -6.86
C LYS A 560 -22.34 2.38 -5.73
N ARG A 561 -21.44 1.56 -5.18
CA ARG A 561 -20.55 1.97 -4.08
C ARG A 561 -19.49 2.95 -4.56
N PHE A 562 -18.84 2.67 -5.69
CA PHE A 562 -17.85 3.57 -6.29
C PHE A 562 -18.47 4.88 -6.80
N VAL A 563 -19.69 4.86 -7.35
CA VAL A 563 -20.44 6.09 -7.68
C VAL A 563 -20.66 6.95 -6.43
N SER A 564 -21.08 6.34 -5.33
CA SER A 564 -21.30 7.05 -4.06
C SER A 564 -20.01 7.65 -3.50
N ILE A 565 -18.90 6.91 -3.53
CA ILE A 565 -17.58 7.40 -3.09
C ILE A 565 -17.12 8.55 -4.00
N PHE A 566 -17.22 8.39 -5.32
CA PHE A 566 -16.84 9.43 -6.27
C PHE A 566 -17.59 10.75 -6.05
N LYS A 567 -18.90 10.67 -5.73
CA LYS A 567 -19.76 11.82 -5.44
C LYS A 567 -19.44 12.49 -4.10
N SER A 568 -19.14 11.70 -3.07
CA SER A 568 -19.03 12.18 -1.68
C SER A 568 -17.61 12.47 -1.20
N ALA A 569 -16.60 11.88 -1.84
CA ALA A 569 -15.21 12.01 -1.42
C ALA A 569 -14.74 13.47 -1.48
N LYS A 570 -14.12 13.94 -0.39
CA LYS A 570 -13.44 15.24 -0.32
C LYS A 570 -12.02 15.17 -0.86
N ASP A 571 -11.37 14.02 -0.67
CA ASP A 571 -10.02 13.78 -1.17
C ASP A 571 -10.03 13.59 -2.69
N THR A 572 -9.20 14.37 -3.38
CA THR A 572 -9.01 14.27 -4.82
C THR A 572 -8.42 12.93 -5.24
N GLU A 573 -7.61 12.29 -4.39
CA GLU A 573 -7.03 10.97 -4.67
C GLU A 573 -8.09 9.87 -4.69
N ASP A 574 -8.97 9.82 -3.68
CA ASP A 574 -10.07 8.85 -3.62
C ASP A 574 -11.06 9.02 -4.77
N LYS A 575 -11.35 10.27 -5.17
CA LYS A 575 -12.14 10.53 -6.38
C LYS A 575 -11.44 9.97 -7.62
N ALA A 576 -10.13 10.16 -7.75
CA ALA A 576 -9.38 9.68 -8.90
C ALA A 576 -9.31 8.14 -8.99
N ILE A 577 -9.12 7.47 -7.85
CA ILE A 577 -9.14 6.01 -7.77
C ILE A 577 -10.53 5.48 -8.08
N SER A 578 -11.59 6.14 -7.56
CA SER A 578 -12.97 5.75 -7.85
C SER A 578 -13.32 5.92 -9.33
N MET A 579 -12.85 7.00 -9.96
CA MET A 579 -12.98 7.20 -11.40
C MET A 579 -12.28 6.11 -12.21
N LEU A 580 -11.06 5.72 -11.82
CA LEU A 580 -10.34 4.63 -12.48
C LEU A 580 -11.13 3.31 -12.37
N ALA A 581 -11.65 2.99 -11.17
CA ALA A 581 -12.47 1.80 -10.96
C ALA A 581 -13.77 1.82 -11.80
N LEU A 582 -14.44 2.98 -11.89
CA LEU A 582 -15.64 3.15 -12.71
C LEU A 582 -15.34 3.02 -14.21
N SER A 583 -14.16 3.46 -14.66
CA SER A 583 -13.79 3.35 -16.07
C SER A 583 -13.72 1.90 -16.57
N SER A 584 -13.42 0.94 -15.68
CA SER A 584 -13.39 -0.49 -16.02
C SER A 584 -14.72 -1.04 -16.55
N PHE A 585 -15.86 -0.44 -16.16
CA PHE A 585 -17.18 -0.88 -16.58
C PHE A 585 -17.64 -0.28 -17.92
N ILE A 586 -16.88 0.65 -18.52
CA ILE A 586 -17.27 1.34 -19.76
C ILE A 586 -17.07 0.46 -21.00
N HIS A 587 -16.11 -0.46 -20.96
CA HIS A 587 -15.79 -1.31 -22.09
C HIS A 587 -16.79 -2.46 -22.29
N ASP A 588 -17.62 -2.74 -21.29
CA ASP A 588 -18.69 -3.73 -21.32
C ASP A 588 -20.05 -3.05 -21.65
N PRO A 589 -20.83 -3.52 -22.64
CA PRO A 589 -22.12 -2.91 -22.99
C PRO A 589 -23.12 -2.85 -21.83
N ASP A 590 -23.17 -3.86 -20.97
CA ASP A 590 -24.11 -3.89 -19.85
C ASP A 590 -23.62 -3.03 -18.67
N GLY A 591 -22.31 -3.03 -18.41
CA GLY A 591 -21.66 -2.07 -17.50
C GLY A 591 -21.87 -0.62 -17.92
N LEU A 592 -21.73 -0.32 -19.20
CA LEU A 592 -21.92 1.02 -19.73
C LEU A 592 -23.37 1.50 -19.54
N ARG A 593 -24.37 0.65 -19.86
CA ARG A 593 -25.79 0.93 -19.60
C ARG A 593 -26.06 1.28 -18.14
N ASP A 594 -25.50 0.52 -17.20
CA ASP A 594 -25.72 0.75 -15.77
C ASP A 594 -25.01 2.00 -15.26
N ILE A 595 -23.80 2.30 -15.73
CA ILE A 595 -23.11 3.55 -15.38
C ILE A 595 -23.89 4.76 -15.91
N THR A 596 -24.46 4.66 -17.12
CA THR A 596 -25.21 5.75 -17.74
C THR A 596 -26.41 6.18 -16.89
N ILE A 597 -27.00 5.29 -16.09
CA ILE A 597 -28.03 5.64 -15.07
C ILE A 597 -27.50 6.67 -14.06
N TYR A 598 -26.23 6.55 -13.68
CA TYR A 598 -25.55 7.43 -12.71
C TYR A 598 -24.79 8.59 -13.36
N MET A 599 -24.91 8.79 -14.67
CA MET A 599 -24.15 9.80 -15.41
C MET A 599 -24.26 11.20 -14.78
N LYS A 600 -25.45 11.58 -14.29
CA LYS A 600 -25.68 12.87 -13.63
C LYS A 600 -24.83 13.07 -12.37
N ASP A 601 -24.63 12.00 -11.60
CA ASP A 601 -23.86 12.03 -10.36
C ASP A 601 -22.35 12.09 -10.61
N ILE A 602 -21.86 11.45 -11.67
CA ILE A 602 -20.42 11.38 -11.98
C ILE A 602 -19.94 12.51 -12.90
N ARG A 603 -20.82 13.11 -13.70
CA ARG A 603 -20.42 14.08 -14.74
C ARG A 603 -19.69 15.30 -14.18
N LYS A 604 -20.18 15.87 -13.08
CA LYS A 604 -19.55 17.03 -12.43
C LYS A 604 -18.10 16.74 -12.05
N GLY A 605 -17.87 15.59 -11.39
CA GLY A 605 -16.53 15.16 -11.02
C GLY A 605 -15.66 14.87 -12.23
N LEU A 606 -16.19 14.25 -13.29
CA LEU A 606 -15.43 13.99 -14.51
C LEU A 606 -15.00 15.27 -15.23
N ARG A 607 -15.84 16.32 -15.23
CA ARG A 607 -15.47 17.65 -15.77
C ARG A 607 -14.35 18.31 -14.96
N GLU A 608 -14.37 18.18 -13.63
CA GLU A 608 -13.28 18.64 -12.74
C GLU A 608 -11.93 17.99 -13.15
N PHE A 609 -11.94 16.69 -13.49
CA PHE A 609 -10.74 15.94 -13.87
C PHE A 609 -10.40 15.98 -15.38
N LYS A 610 -11.26 16.52 -16.26
CA LYS A 610 -11.08 16.51 -17.74
C LYS A 610 -9.71 17.03 -18.20
N LYS A 611 -9.17 18.05 -17.53
CA LYS A 611 -7.86 18.65 -17.88
C LYS A 611 -6.67 17.89 -17.28
N SER A 612 -6.87 17.13 -16.22
CA SER A 612 -5.81 16.47 -15.46
C SER A 612 -5.71 14.97 -15.71
N SER A 613 -6.77 14.31 -16.19
CA SER A 613 -6.84 12.87 -16.41
C SER A 613 -7.34 12.55 -17.81
N THR A 614 -6.62 11.68 -18.52
CA THR A 614 -7.04 11.13 -19.82
C THR A 614 -8.23 10.21 -19.67
N VAL A 615 -8.32 9.47 -18.56
CA VAL A 615 -9.44 8.58 -18.25
C VAL A 615 -10.73 9.39 -18.14
N ALA A 616 -10.70 10.52 -17.41
CA ALA A 616 -11.87 11.40 -17.30
C ALA A 616 -12.36 11.90 -18.67
N ALA A 617 -11.43 12.28 -19.56
CA ALA A 617 -11.74 12.74 -20.90
C ALA A 617 -12.33 11.62 -21.78
N GLU A 618 -11.83 10.40 -21.65
CA GLU A 618 -12.35 9.21 -22.34
C GLU A 618 -13.76 8.84 -21.86
N MET A 619 -13.99 8.77 -20.54
CA MET A 619 -15.33 8.50 -19.98
C MET A 619 -16.36 9.52 -20.49
N LEU A 620 -16.02 10.82 -20.46
CA LEU A 620 -16.90 11.88 -20.99
C LEU A 620 -17.19 11.71 -22.49
N LYS A 621 -16.19 11.29 -23.27
CA LYS A 621 -16.36 11.03 -24.70
C LYS A 621 -17.30 9.85 -24.94
N VAL A 622 -17.15 8.74 -24.21
CA VAL A 622 -18.04 7.58 -24.39
C VAL A 622 -19.46 7.91 -23.99
N PHE A 623 -19.68 8.63 -22.87
CA PHE A 623 -21.03 9.04 -22.50
C PHE A 623 -21.66 10.02 -23.50
N SER A 624 -20.87 10.88 -24.14
CA SER A 624 -21.38 11.73 -25.22
C SER A 624 -21.91 10.88 -26.38
N GLN A 625 -21.20 9.80 -26.75
CA GLN A 625 -21.59 8.87 -27.81
C GLN A 625 -22.82 8.03 -27.45
N GLU A 626 -22.95 7.56 -26.20
CA GLU A 626 -24.16 6.83 -25.78
C GLU A 626 -25.41 7.70 -25.73
N SER A 627 -25.26 8.95 -25.27
CA SER A 627 -26.35 9.93 -25.27
C SER A 627 -26.88 10.23 -26.68
N GLU A 628 -26.15 9.81 -27.72
CA GLU A 628 -26.62 9.86 -29.11
C GLU A 628 -27.68 8.80 -29.46
N SER A 629 -27.83 7.74 -28.65
CA SER A 629 -28.77 6.63 -28.86
C SER A 629 -30.08 6.79 -28.08
N SER A 630 -30.08 7.59 -27.00
CA SER A 630 -31.23 7.90 -26.16
C SER A 630 -31.49 9.42 -26.12
N PRO A 631 -32.35 9.96 -27.00
CA PRO A 631 -32.61 11.40 -27.10
C PRO A 631 -33.29 12.01 -25.86
N GLU A 632 -33.72 11.20 -24.89
CA GLU A 632 -34.34 11.63 -23.63
C GLU A 632 -33.35 12.13 -22.57
N LEU A 633 -32.03 12.01 -22.80
CA LEU A 633 -31.04 12.26 -21.74
C LEU A 633 -30.87 13.74 -21.37
N TRP A 634 -31.16 14.64 -22.30
CA TRP A 634 -30.84 16.06 -22.18
C TRP A 634 -32.09 16.92 -22.18
N ASN A 635 -32.32 17.67 -21.11
CA ASN A 635 -33.43 18.61 -21.03
C ASN A 635 -32.96 20.01 -20.65
N HIS A 636 -33.40 21.00 -21.40
CA HIS A 636 -33.19 22.41 -21.14
C HIS A 636 -34.42 22.93 -20.39
N LYS A 637 -34.32 22.98 -19.06
CA LYS A 637 -35.41 23.47 -18.22
C LYS A 637 -35.23 24.95 -17.96
N GLU A 638 -36.29 25.72 -18.20
CA GLU A 638 -36.35 27.10 -17.75
C GLU A 638 -36.21 27.13 -16.22
N LEU A 639 -35.18 27.82 -15.71
CA LEU A 639 -34.96 27.98 -14.28
C LEU A 639 -35.63 29.26 -13.78
N VAL A 640 -35.31 30.40 -14.41
CA VAL A 640 -35.80 31.73 -14.01
C VAL A 640 -35.79 32.69 -15.19
N GLN A 641 -36.76 33.61 -15.21
CA GLN A 641 -36.81 34.78 -16.08
C GLN A 641 -36.95 36.06 -15.25
N GLU A 642 -36.11 37.05 -15.53
CA GLU A 642 -36.16 38.39 -14.95
C GLU A 642 -36.45 39.43 -16.03
N ASP A 643 -37.38 40.35 -15.74
CA ASP A 643 -37.74 41.45 -16.64
C ASP A 643 -37.00 42.74 -16.25
N CYS A 644 -36.04 43.14 -17.08
CA CYS A 644 -35.30 44.39 -16.96
C CYS A 644 -35.65 45.37 -18.10
N SER A 645 -36.85 45.30 -18.66
CA SER A 645 -37.33 46.16 -19.76
C SER A 645 -37.19 47.66 -19.47
N VAL A 646 -37.29 48.07 -18.21
CA VAL A 646 -37.06 49.45 -17.75
C VAL A 646 -35.64 49.98 -18.05
N ASN A 647 -34.65 49.10 -18.19
CA ASN A 647 -33.26 49.44 -18.53
C ASN A 647 -32.97 49.32 -20.04
N GLY A 648 -33.99 48.94 -20.81
CA GLY A 648 -33.93 48.74 -22.26
C GLY A 648 -33.21 47.43 -22.65
N VAL A 649 -32.58 47.44 -23.81
CA VAL A 649 -31.97 46.24 -24.42
C VAL A 649 -30.84 45.68 -23.56
N VAL A 650 -30.82 44.36 -23.36
CA VAL A 650 -29.65 43.65 -22.79
C VAL A 650 -28.67 43.37 -23.92
N LEU A 651 -27.50 44.01 -23.91
CA LEU A 651 -26.55 44.00 -25.02
C LEU A 651 -25.38 43.03 -24.80
N SER A 652 -25.04 42.73 -23.55
CA SER A 652 -23.94 41.83 -23.20
C SER A 652 -24.22 41.08 -21.91
N ILE A 653 -23.87 39.80 -21.86
CA ILE A 653 -23.95 38.96 -20.67
C ILE A 653 -22.66 38.16 -20.53
N VAL A 654 -22.21 37.96 -19.29
CA VAL A 654 -21.09 37.04 -18.96
C VAL A 654 -21.37 36.34 -17.63
N CYS A 655 -20.96 35.07 -17.54
CA CYS A 655 -21.11 34.26 -16.34
C CYS A 655 -19.74 34.00 -15.70
N LEU A 656 -19.66 34.11 -14.37
CA LEU A 656 -18.50 33.72 -13.60
C LEU A 656 -18.95 33.04 -12.30
N LYS A 657 -18.57 31.77 -12.12
CA LYS A 657 -18.99 30.96 -10.96
C LYS A 657 -20.52 30.98 -10.85
N GLU A 658 -21.07 31.43 -9.72
CA GLU A 658 -22.52 31.59 -9.48
C GLU A 658 -23.05 33.00 -9.80
N ASN A 659 -22.22 33.90 -10.37
CA ASN A 659 -22.61 35.27 -10.69
C ASN A 659 -22.83 35.48 -12.19
N ILE A 660 -23.90 36.19 -12.52
CA ILE A 660 -24.25 36.59 -13.88
C ILE A 660 -24.18 38.12 -13.95
N PHE A 661 -23.50 38.63 -14.96
CA PHE A 661 -23.37 40.06 -15.22
C PHE A 661 -24.08 40.40 -16.52
N SER A 662 -24.85 41.49 -16.53
CA SER A 662 -25.49 42.03 -17.73
C SER A 662 -25.18 43.50 -17.93
N GLY A 663 -25.08 43.89 -19.20
CA GLY A 663 -24.92 45.27 -19.64
C GLY A 663 -26.14 45.70 -20.44
N HIS A 664 -26.68 46.87 -20.11
CA HIS A 664 -27.93 47.38 -20.66
C HIS A 664 -27.71 48.63 -21.55
N SER A 665 -28.73 48.94 -22.36
CA SER A 665 -28.71 50.08 -23.29
C SER A 665 -28.75 51.45 -22.63
N ASP A 666 -29.22 51.55 -21.38
CA ASP A 666 -29.30 52.78 -20.60
C ASP A 666 -28.02 53.12 -19.81
N GLY A 667 -27.00 52.26 -19.90
CA GLY A 667 -25.75 52.37 -19.16
C GLY A 667 -25.70 51.55 -17.87
N MET A 668 -26.76 50.81 -17.53
CA MET A 668 -26.79 49.98 -16.33
C MET A 668 -25.95 48.71 -16.50
N ILE A 669 -25.27 48.31 -15.42
CA ILE A 669 -24.72 46.98 -15.24
C ILE A 669 -25.43 46.34 -14.04
N LYS A 670 -25.99 45.15 -14.21
CA LYS A 670 -26.63 44.38 -13.13
C LYS A 670 -25.85 43.10 -12.86
N ILE A 671 -25.79 42.73 -11.58
CA ILE A 671 -25.18 41.49 -11.11
C ILE A 671 -26.25 40.67 -10.42
N TRP A 672 -26.36 39.41 -10.83
CA TRP A 672 -27.25 38.46 -10.19
C TRP A 672 -26.45 37.29 -9.62
N ALA A 673 -26.79 36.90 -8.39
CA ALA A 673 -26.40 35.61 -7.86
C ALA A 673 -27.42 34.56 -8.31
N CYS A 674 -26.92 33.49 -8.93
CA CYS A 674 -27.69 32.37 -9.42
C CYS A 674 -27.44 31.15 -8.52
N LYS A 675 -28.42 30.81 -7.68
CA LYS A 675 -28.38 29.60 -6.83
C LYS A 675 -29.57 28.71 -7.14
N GLY A 676 -29.34 27.66 -7.92
CA GLY A 676 -30.40 26.74 -8.36
C GLY A 676 -31.42 27.46 -9.25
N SER A 677 -32.70 27.42 -8.87
CA SER A 677 -33.80 28.08 -9.59
C SER A 677 -34.12 29.49 -9.07
N VAL A 678 -33.15 30.19 -8.48
CA VAL A 678 -33.35 31.55 -7.96
C VAL A 678 -32.25 32.47 -8.50
N LEU A 679 -32.67 33.49 -9.25
CA LEU A 679 -31.89 34.67 -9.56
C LEU A 679 -32.17 35.72 -8.50
N ARG A 680 -31.14 36.17 -7.80
CA ARG A 680 -31.23 37.32 -6.90
C ARG A 680 -30.38 38.43 -7.45
N LEU A 681 -31.00 39.58 -7.76
CA LEU A 681 -30.27 40.81 -8.00
C LEU A 681 -29.48 41.16 -6.74
N THR A 682 -28.16 41.09 -6.83
CA THR A 682 -27.28 41.42 -5.71
C THR A 682 -26.89 42.89 -5.76
N GLN A 683 -26.55 43.38 -6.95
CA GLN A 683 -25.96 44.69 -7.14
C GLN A 683 -26.37 45.28 -8.49
N GLU A 684 -26.40 46.60 -8.56
CA GLU A 684 -26.63 47.34 -9.79
C GLU A 684 -25.81 48.64 -9.77
N SER A 685 -25.27 49.03 -10.93
CA SER A 685 -24.44 50.22 -11.06
C SER A 685 -24.71 50.92 -12.39
N ARG A 686 -24.83 52.26 -12.35
CA ARG A 686 -25.05 53.12 -13.52
C ARG A 686 -23.99 54.20 -13.62
N GLU A 687 -22.74 53.81 -13.82
CA GLU A 687 -21.68 54.79 -14.06
C GLU A 687 -21.46 55.10 -15.54
N HIS A 688 -21.87 54.20 -16.44
CA HIS A 688 -21.87 54.49 -17.86
C HIS A 688 -23.03 55.42 -18.23
N THR A 689 -22.75 56.39 -19.10
CA THR A 689 -23.77 57.37 -19.54
C THR A 689 -24.52 56.95 -20.79
N LYS A 690 -24.07 55.87 -21.44
CA LYS A 690 -24.67 55.27 -22.64
C LYS A 690 -24.55 53.74 -22.60
N ALA A 691 -25.17 53.08 -23.57
CA ALA A 691 -25.22 51.64 -23.76
C ALA A 691 -23.90 50.91 -23.47
N VAL A 692 -23.97 49.92 -22.56
CA VAL A 692 -22.89 48.96 -22.27
C VAL A 692 -22.95 47.85 -23.31
N THR A 693 -22.01 47.85 -24.25
CA THR A 693 -22.05 46.96 -25.43
C THR A 693 -21.30 45.65 -25.23
N SER A 694 -20.41 45.58 -24.23
CA SER A 694 -19.57 44.42 -24.00
C SER A 694 -19.16 44.34 -22.54
N LEU A 695 -19.15 43.11 -22.00
CA LEU A 695 -18.72 42.76 -20.66
C LEU A 695 -17.75 41.59 -20.75
N ILE A 696 -16.64 41.66 -20.01
CA ILE A 696 -15.58 40.65 -20.05
C ILE A 696 -15.03 40.43 -18.67
N VAL A 697 -14.96 39.17 -18.26
CA VAL A 697 -14.33 38.76 -17.02
C VAL A 697 -12.98 38.13 -17.35
N LEU A 698 -11.92 38.54 -16.64
CA LEU A 698 -10.61 37.92 -16.80
C LEU A 698 -10.55 36.52 -16.17
N PRO A 699 -9.66 35.62 -16.64
CA PRO A 699 -9.51 34.28 -16.06
C PRO A 699 -9.16 34.28 -14.56
N SER A 700 -8.61 35.37 -14.02
CA SER A 700 -8.37 35.54 -12.58
C SER A 700 -9.68 35.53 -11.76
N GLY A 701 -10.81 35.91 -12.37
CA GLY A 701 -12.14 35.86 -11.75
C GLY A 701 -12.47 37.04 -10.84
N ASP A 702 -11.58 38.01 -10.68
CA ASP A 702 -11.75 39.10 -9.71
C ASP A 702 -11.95 40.47 -10.37
N THR A 703 -11.91 40.53 -11.71
CA THR A 703 -11.98 41.79 -12.45
C THR A 703 -12.91 41.66 -13.66
N LEU A 704 -13.84 42.60 -13.76
CA LEU A 704 -14.76 42.76 -14.87
C LEU A 704 -14.37 44.03 -15.66
N TYR A 705 -14.41 43.95 -16.98
CA TYR A 705 -14.28 45.10 -17.86
C TYR A 705 -15.58 45.33 -18.61
N SER A 706 -15.96 46.59 -18.77
CA SER A 706 -17.09 46.98 -19.61
C SER A 706 -16.67 47.96 -20.69
N GLY A 707 -17.23 47.80 -21.88
CA GLY A 707 -17.11 48.73 -22.99
C GLY A 707 -18.44 49.44 -23.26
N SER A 708 -18.40 50.75 -23.50
CA SER A 708 -19.63 51.53 -23.73
C SER A 708 -19.56 52.47 -24.93
N HIS A 709 -20.74 52.80 -25.43
CA HIS A 709 -20.94 53.90 -26.37
C HIS A 709 -20.65 55.28 -25.76
N ASP A 710 -20.43 55.41 -24.46
CA ASP A 710 -19.98 56.66 -23.85
C ASP A 710 -18.49 56.96 -24.11
N LYS A 711 -17.83 56.11 -24.90
CA LYS A 711 -16.42 56.20 -25.28
C LYS A 711 -15.45 55.86 -24.16
N THR A 712 -15.93 55.15 -23.14
CA THR A 712 -15.09 54.66 -22.05
C THR A 712 -15.06 53.13 -22.01
N ILE A 713 -13.91 52.62 -21.56
CA ILE A 713 -13.77 51.26 -21.03
C ILE A 713 -13.60 51.41 -19.53
N ARG A 714 -14.36 50.67 -18.73
CA ARG A 714 -14.26 50.71 -17.27
C ARG A 714 -13.79 49.37 -16.72
N LYS A 715 -12.90 49.44 -15.73
CA LYS A 715 -12.45 48.30 -14.94
C LYS A 715 -13.22 48.31 -13.62
N TRP A 716 -13.76 47.15 -13.27
CA TRP A 716 -14.60 46.95 -12.11
C TRP A 716 -14.00 45.90 -11.20
N SER A 717 -13.99 46.23 -9.91
CA SER A 717 -13.80 45.27 -8.84
C SER A 717 -15.16 44.99 -8.23
N PHE A 718 -15.44 43.71 -8.03
CA PHE A 718 -16.71 43.25 -7.48
C PHE A 718 -16.44 42.21 -6.41
N ASN A 719 -16.98 42.45 -5.22
CA ASN A 719 -17.00 41.52 -4.10
C ASN A 719 -18.45 41.07 -3.85
N GLN A 720 -18.66 40.19 -2.86
CA GLN A 720 -20.00 39.71 -2.50
C GLN A 720 -20.99 40.85 -2.16
N GLU A 721 -20.48 42.01 -1.71
CA GLU A 721 -21.30 43.11 -1.20
C GLU A 721 -21.37 44.35 -2.10
N THR A 722 -20.30 44.69 -2.83
CA THR A 722 -20.29 45.89 -3.71
C THR A 722 -19.57 45.67 -5.03
N ILE A 723 -20.04 46.35 -6.07
CA ILE A 723 -19.33 46.61 -7.33
C ILE A 723 -18.94 48.09 -7.35
N HIS A 724 -17.68 48.37 -7.63
CA HIS A 724 -17.21 49.73 -7.81
C HIS A 724 -16.25 49.81 -8.99
N CYS A 725 -16.29 50.92 -9.72
CA CYS A 725 -15.34 51.18 -10.78
C CYS A 725 -13.99 51.58 -10.18
N GLU A 726 -12.95 50.80 -10.45
CA GLU A 726 -11.59 51.12 -10.03
C GLU A 726 -10.94 52.13 -10.97
N GLU A 727 -11.11 51.92 -12.28
CA GLU A 727 -10.41 52.70 -13.31
C GLU A 727 -11.31 52.96 -14.51
N VAL A 728 -11.19 54.16 -15.08
CA VAL A 728 -11.91 54.61 -16.27
C VAL A 728 -10.90 54.95 -17.36
N TYR A 729 -11.03 54.33 -18.52
CA TYR A 729 -10.18 54.53 -19.69
C TYR A 729 -10.98 55.26 -20.77
N ASP A 730 -10.66 56.53 -21.04
CA ASP A 730 -11.22 57.27 -22.17
C ASP A 730 -10.53 56.84 -23.48
N VAL A 731 -11.30 56.19 -24.35
CA VAL A 731 -10.81 55.64 -25.62
C VAL A 731 -11.18 56.50 -26.84
N LYS A 732 -11.83 57.65 -26.62
CA LYS A 732 -12.21 58.67 -27.62
C LYS A 732 -13.17 58.24 -28.75
N ASP A 733 -13.42 56.94 -28.89
CA ASP A 733 -14.35 56.34 -29.86
C ASP A 733 -15.36 55.43 -29.17
N HIS A 734 -16.50 55.20 -29.85
CA HIS A 734 -17.50 54.24 -29.39
C HIS A 734 -16.91 52.83 -29.34
N VAL A 735 -17.17 52.11 -28.24
CA VAL A 735 -16.77 50.70 -28.09
C VAL A 735 -17.95 49.84 -28.55
N ASN A 736 -17.85 49.20 -29.72
CA ASN A 736 -18.92 48.33 -30.24
C ASN A 736 -18.79 46.87 -29.80
N ASN A 737 -17.56 46.40 -29.63
CA ASN A 737 -17.22 45.07 -29.13
C ASN A 737 -15.85 45.20 -28.45
N LEU A 738 -15.68 44.60 -27.28
CA LEU A 738 -14.46 44.67 -26.49
C LEU A 738 -13.87 43.27 -26.37
N LEU A 739 -12.55 43.18 -26.32
CA LEU A 739 -11.76 42.04 -25.90
C LEU A 739 -10.63 42.53 -24.98
N VAL A 740 -10.40 41.86 -23.86
CA VAL A 740 -9.34 42.23 -22.91
C VAL A 740 -8.40 41.05 -22.72
N ALA A 741 -7.09 41.33 -22.79
CA ALA A 741 -6.03 40.37 -22.57
C ALA A 741 -4.98 41.01 -21.68
N ASN A 742 -4.89 40.64 -20.40
CA ASN A 742 -3.97 41.13 -19.37
C ASN A 742 -3.41 42.57 -19.54
N SER A 743 -2.47 42.81 -20.47
CA SER A 743 -1.81 44.10 -20.73
C SER A 743 -2.43 44.99 -21.82
N ILE A 744 -3.45 44.50 -22.55
CA ILE A 744 -4.07 45.18 -23.70
C ILE A 744 -5.59 45.00 -23.74
N SER A 745 -6.26 45.95 -24.38
CA SER A 745 -7.66 45.91 -24.79
C SER A 745 -7.76 46.09 -26.29
N CYS A 746 -8.62 45.31 -26.94
CA CYS A 746 -8.92 45.41 -28.36
C CYS A 746 -10.41 45.73 -28.50
N PHE A 747 -10.77 46.73 -29.28
CA PHE A 747 -12.16 47.05 -29.54
C PHE A 747 -12.43 47.53 -30.95
N ILE A 748 -13.69 47.36 -31.37
CA ILE A 748 -14.19 47.84 -32.65
C ILE A 748 -14.68 49.29 -32.48
N PRO A 749 -14.06 50.30 -33.14
CA PRO A 749 -14.53 51.68 -33.14
C PRO A 749 -15.77 51.85 -34.04
N GLN A 750 -16.27 53.09 -34.19
CA GLN A 750 -17.34 53.40 -35.14
C GLN A 750 -16.89 53.30 -36.62
N GLY A 751 -15.58 53.46 -36.88
CA GLY A 751 -14.98 53.38 -38.21
C GLY A 751 -14.32 52.03 -38.52
N ALA A 752 -13.55 51.99 -39.61
CA ALA A 752 -12.83 50.79 -40.04
C ALA A 752 -11.68 50.40 -39.09
N GLY A 753 -11.38 49.11 -39.04
CA GLY A 753 -10.29 48.52 -38.26
C GLY A 753 -10.64 48.18 -36.81
N ILE A 754 -9.59 47.90 -36.04
CA ILE A 754 -9.63 47.45 -34.64
C ILE A 754 -8.63 48.29 -33.86
N LYS A 755 -9.09 48.96 -32.82
CA LYS A 755 -8.21 49.69 -31.92
C LYS A 755 -7.66 48.77 -30.85
N VAL A 756 -6.35 48.74 -30.70
CA VAL A 756 -5.63 48.02 -29.65
C VAL A 756 -4.97 49.04 -28.73
N ASN A 757 -5.45 49.13 -27.50
CA ASN A 757 -4.89 49.99 -26.47
C ASN A 757 -4.16 49.14 -25.45
N SER A 758 -2.92 49.49 -25.13
CA SER A 758 -2.26 48.99 -23.93
C SER A 758 -2.58 49.89 -22.76
N TRP A 759 -2.71 49.30 -21.57
CA TRP A 759 -3.00 50.03 -20.34
C TRP A 759 -1.89 51.02 -19.96
N ASN A 760 -0.70 50.90 -20.56
CA ASN A 760 0.39 51.87 -20.44
C ASN A 760 0.22 53.15 -21.31
N GLY A 761 -0.90 53.27 -22.05
CA GLY A 761 -1.23 54.43 -22.86
C GLY A 761 -0.90 54.32 -24.36
N ALA A 762 -0.23 53.25 -24.80
CA ALA A 762 0.03 53.04 -26.23
C ALA A 762 -1.26 52.61 -26.96
N SER A 763 -1.58 53.22 -28.12
CA SER A 763 -2.74 52.87 -28.95
C SER A 763 -2.31 52.60 -30.39
N LYS A 764 -2.81 51.51 -30.98
CA LYS A 764 -2.52 51.09 -32.36
C LYS A 764 -3.83 50.74 -33.07
N LEU A 765 -3.98 51.18 -34.32
CA LEU A 765 -5.09 50.77 -35.19
C LEU A 765 -4.63 49.60 -36.09
N LEU A 766 -5.33 48.48 -36.01
CA LEU A 766 -5.11 47.30 -36.85
C LEU A 766 -6.19 47.21 -37.93
N ASN A 767 -5.82 46.68 -39.10
CA ASN A 767 -6.71 46.43 -40.23
C ASN A 767 -7.59 47.64 -40.67
N PRO A 768 -7.02 48.84 -40.89
CA PRO A 768 -7.78 50.05 -41.18
C PRO A 768 -8.56 50.00 -42.51
N SER A 769 -8.29 49.01 -43.38
CA SER A 769 -8.93 48.85 -44.68
C SER A 769 -10.25 48.06 -44.66
N LYS A 770 -10.63 47.50 -43.50
CA LYS A 770 -11.79 46.63 -43.37
C LYS A 770 -12.72 47.10 -42.26
N ASP A 771 -14.02 47.03 -42.52
CA ASP A 771 -15.04 47.25 -41.51
C ASP A 771 -15.28 45.95 -40.74
N VAL A 772 -14.82 45.94 -39.48
CA VAL A 772 -14.91 44.77 -38.59
C VAL A 772 -16.22 44.81 -37.83
N LYS A 773 -16.87 43.64 -37.71
CA LYS A 773 -18.18 43.51 -37.06
C LYS A 773 -18.13 42.72 -35.75
N CYS A 774 -17.30 41.70 -35.68
CA CYS A 774 -17.14 40.84 -34.50
C CYS A 774 -15.68 40.42 -34.31
N LEU A 775 -15.31 40.13 -33.06
CA LEU A 775 -13.96 39.72 -32.67
C LEU A 775 -14.01 38.48 -31.76
N ALA A 776 -12.96 37.67 -31.80
CA ALA A 776 -12.71 36.61 -30.83
C ALA A 776 -11.20 36.52 -30.53
N LEU A 777 -10.82 36.30 -29.27
CA LEU A 777 -9.42 36.18 -28.85
C LEU A 777 -9.18 34.82 -28.17
N VAL A 778 -8.26 34.03 -28.71
CA VAL A 778 -7.86 32.75 -28.12
C VAL A 778 -6.34 32.59 -28.25
N ASN A 779 -5.66 32.24 -27.15
CA ASN A 779 -4.21 31.98 -27.11
C ASN A 779 -3.35 33.10 -27.73
N GLY A 780 -3.73 34.36 -27.55
CA GLY A 780 -3.01 35.52 -28.09
C GLY A 780 -3.24 35.81 -29.59
N ARG A 781 -4.06 35.00 -30.27
CA ARG A 781 -4.46 35.21 -31.66
C ARG A 781 -5.83 35.89 -31.71
N LEU A 782 -5.90 37.03 -32.38
CA LEU A 782 -7.14 37.78 -32.55
C LEU A 782 -7.78 37.39 -33.88
N TYR A 783 -9.03 36.94 -33.83
CA TYR A 783 -9.82 36.65 -35.01
C TYR A 783 -10.84 37.76 -35.22
N SER A 784 -11.03 38.16 -36.48
CA SER A 784 -11.95 39.23 -36.86
C SER A 784 -12.88 38.80 -38.00
N GLY A 785 -14.16 39.08 -37.85
CA GLY A 785 -15.18 38.90 -38.87
C GLY A 785 -15.63 40.25 -39.42
N CYS A 786 -15.60 40.40 -40.75
CA CYS A 786 -15.82 41.68 -41.42
C CYS A 786 -17.17 41.75 -42.17
N LEU A 787 -17.58 42.98 -42.54
CA LEU A 787 -18.80 43.23 -43.30
C LEU A 787 -18.77 42.66 -44.73
N ASP A 788 -17.59 42.44 -45.30
CA ASP A 788 -17.41 41.91 -46.66
C ASP A 788 -17.32 40.37 -46.73
N ASN A 789 -17.79 39.69 -45.67
CA ASN A 789 -17.68 38.24 -45.47
C ASN A 789 -16.25 37.74 -45.20
N SER A 790 -15.24 38.60 -45.05
CA SER A 790 -13.89 38.12 -44.74
C SER A 790 -13.75 37.72 -43.26
N ILE A 791 -12.97 36.66 -43.03
CA ILE A 791 -12.53 36.23 -41.70
C ILE A 791 -11.01 36.25 -41.70
N GLN A 792 -10.42 36.93 -40.73
CA GLN A 792 -8.98 37.13 -40.66
C GLN A 792 -8.45 36.80 -39.27
N GLU A 793 -7.31 36.13 -39.20
CA GLU A 793 -6.48 36.03 -38.01
C GLU A 793 -5.46 37.16 -37.99
N ILE A 794 -5.28 37.75 -36.83
CA ILE A 794 -4.40 38.89 -36.57
C ILE A 794 -3.52 38.50 -35.40
N ASP A 795 -2.21 38.46 -35.64
CA ASP A 795 -1.24 38.33 -34.56
C ASP A 795 -1.08 39.69 -33.88
N LEU A 796 -1.39 39.75 -32.59
CA LEU A 796 -1.33 40.99 -31.81
C LEU A 796 0.12 41.49 -31.61
N SER A 797 1.10 40.58 -31.61
CA SER A 797 2.50 40.92 -31.36
C SER A 797 3.17 41.54 -32.59
N SER A 798 2.98 40.93 -33.76
CA SER A 798 3.57 41.37 -35.02
C SER A 798 2.65 42.29 -35.84
N GLY A 799 1.34 42.21 -35.62
CA GLY A 799 0.32 42.85 -36.46
C GLY A 799 0.11 42.17 -37.81
N THR A 800 0.67 40.97 -38.03
CA THR A 800 0.48 40.23 -39.29
C THR A 800 -0.96 39.77 -39.45
N LEU A 801 -1.49 39.94 -40.66
CA LEU A 801 -2.86 39.57 -41.03
C LEU A 801 -2.84 38.32 -41.91
N THR A 802 -3.55 37.29 -41.49
CA THR A 802 -3.74 36.04 -42.24
C THR A 802 -5.22 35.89 -42.61
N SER A 803 -5.53 35.82 -43.91
CA SER A 803 -6.91 35.65 -44.37
C SER A 803 -7.33 34.19 -44.29
N ILE A 804 -8.39 33.89 -43.53
CA ILE A 804 -9.00 32.55 -43.41
C ILE A 804 -10.10 32.37 -44.46
N GLN A 805 -10.97 33.38 -44.59
CA GLN A 805 -11.96 33.48 -45.66
C GLN A 805 -11.77 34.82 -46.37
N SER A 806 -11.61 34.79 -47.70
CA SER A 806 -11.54 36.00 -48.50
C SER A 806 -12.92 36.65 -48.65
N GLY A 807 -12.95 37.99 -48.61
CA GLY A 807 -14.18 38.75 -48.75
C GLY A 807 -14.64 38.85 -50.21
N VAL A 808 -15.96 38.93 -50.41
CA VAL A 808 -16.57 39.09 -51.75
C VAL A 808 -17.35 40.41 -51.76
N ARG A 809 -16.83 41.43 -52.46
CA ARG A 809 -17.54 42.71 -52.65
C ARG A 809 -18.54 42.58 -53.80
N LYS A 810 -19.84 42.51 -53.50
CA LYS A 810 -20.92 42.69 -54.50
C LYS A 810 -21.30 44.17 -54.57
N LEU A 811 -21.34 44.75 -55.78
CA LEU A 811 -21.49 46.20 -55.99
C LEU A 811 -22.86 46.78 -55.58
N LEU A 812 -23.91 45.96 -55.41
CA LEU A 812 -25.31 46.43 -55.28
C LEU A 812 -26.20 45.64 -54.29
N ALA A 813 -25.66 44.67 -53.54
CA ALA A 813 -26.43 43.93 -52.53
C ALA A 813 -25.76 44.06 -51.16
N LYS A 814 -26.56 44.20 -50.08
CA LYS A 814 -26.06 44.07 -48.70
C LYS A 814 -25.28 42.75 -48.62
N GLY A 815 -23.96 42.85 -48.49
CA GLY A 815 -23.06 41.70 -48.54
C GLY A 815 -23.31 40.71 -47.40
N ASN A 816 -22.84 39.48 -47.58
CA ASN A 816 -22.90 38.42 -46.57
C ASN A 816 -21.98 38.77 -45.39
N GLN A 817 -22.41 39.66 -44.49
CA GLN A 817 -21.58 40.11 -43.37
C GLN A 817 -21.42 39.00 -42.33
N VAL A 818 -20.21 38.86 -41.76
CA VAL A 818 -19.98 37.96 -40.63
C VAL A 818 -20.50 38.64 -39.36
N ASN A 819 -21.60 38.15 -38.82
CA ASN A 819 -22.26 38.76 -37.66
C ASN A 819 -21.61 38.32 -36.35
N ILE A 820 -21.21 37.05 -36.25
CA ILE A 820 -20.74 36.43 -35.01
C ILE A 820 -19.56 35.53 -35.33
N LEU A 821 -18.57 35.56 -34.44
CA LEU A 821 -17.37 34.75 -34.51
C LEU A 821 -17.04 34.25 -33.11
N GLN A 822 -16.82 32.95 -32.96
CA GLN A 822 -16.40 32.34 -31.70
C GLN A 822 -15.38 31.24 -32.00
N VAL A 823 -14.42 31.04 -31.11
CA VAL A 823 -13.39 30.00 -31.24
C VAL A 823 -13.49 29.09 -30.03
N HIS A 824 -13.64 27.79 -30.26
CA HIS A 824 -13.83 26.79 -29.22
C HIS A 824 -13.13 25.47 -29.59
N GLU A 825 -12.32 24.93 -28.68
CA GLU A 825 -11.52 23.70 -28.85
C GLU A 825 -10.80 23.59 -30.22
N GLY A 826 -10.17 24.67 -30.68
CA GLY A 826 -9.39 24.68 -31.92
C GLY A 826 -10.22 24.74 -33.21
N LEU A 827 -11.52 24.97 -33.10
CA LEU A 827 -12.42 25.25 -34.23
C LEU A 827 -12.91 26.70 -34.18
N ILE A 828 -13.02 27.31 -35.35
CA ILE A 828 -13.55 28.65 -35.57
C ILE A 828 -14.97 28.50 -36.07
N TYR A 829 -15.91 29.15 -35.40
CA TYR A 829 -17.33 29.12 -35.69
C TYR A 829 -17.76 30.52 -36.10
N ALA A 830 -18.36 30.66 -37.29
CA ALA A 830 -18.86 31.95 -37.73
C ALA A 830 -20.25 31.83 -38.34
N THR A 831 -21.08 32.83 -38.06
CA THR A 831 -22.37 33.01 -38.72
C THR A 831 -22.32 34.24 -39.60
N SER A 832 -22.82 34.11 -40.83
CA SER A 832 -23.00 35.22 -41.76
C SER A 832 -24.45 35.32 -42.17
N SER A 833 -24.98 36.54 -42.27
CA SER A 833 -26.34 36.78 -42.77
C SER A 833 -26.28 37.35 -44.17
N SER A 834 -27.01 36.74 -45.11
CA SER A 834 -27.27 37.28 -46.45
C SER A 834 -28.74 37.66 -46.60
N VAL A 835 -29.08 38.27 -47.74
CA VAL A 835 -30.47 38.48 -48.17
C VAL A 835 -31.20 37.15 -48.43
N GLU A 836 -30.46 36.07 -48.72
CA GLU A 836 -30.96 34.74 -49.05
C GLU A 836 -31.08 33.80 -47.83
N GLY A 837 -30.53 34.18 -46.66
CA GLY A 837 -30.57 33.39 -45.43
C GLY A 837 -29.33 33.55 -44.56
N ALA A 838 -29.33 32.96 -43.36
CA ALA A 838 -28.14 32.88 -42.52
C ALA A 838 -27.33 31.61 -42.86
N THR A 839 -26.01 31.73 -42.91
CA THR A 839 -25.11 30.58 -43.08
C THR A 839 -24.18 30.48 -41.89
N PHE A 840 -23.99 29.27 -41.40
CA PHE A 840 -23.08 28.92 -40.32
C PHE A 840 -21.96 28.07 -40.88
N LYS A 841 -20.72 28.44 -40.57
CA LYS A 841 -19.53 27.78 -41.09
C LYS A 841 -18.56 27.49 -39.97
N ILE A 842 -17.84 26.38 -40.13
CA ILE A 842 -16.84 25.90 -39.18
C ILE A 842 -15.51 25.76 -39.91
N TRP A 843 -14.43 26.28 -39.33
CA TRP A 843 -13.07 26.09 -39.82
C TRP A 843 -12.19 25.48 -38.75
N ASN A 844 -11.16 24.74 -39.18
CA ASN A 844 -10.11 24.30 -38.29
C ASN A 844 -9.13 25.46 -38.03
N ALA A 845 -8.88 25.82 -36.78
CA ALA A 845 -8.07 26.99 -36.42
C ALA A 845 -6.57 26.81 -36.73
N SER A 846 -6.09 25.57 -36.86
CA SER A 846 -4.68 25.28 -37.15
C SER A 846 -4.38 25.22 -38.64
N THR A 847 -5.34 24.73 -39.44
CA THR A 847 -5.15 24.51 -40.89
C THR A 847 -5.94 25.49 -41.77
N TYR A 848 -6.84 26.27 -41.18
CA TYR A 848 -7.78 27.17 -41.85
C TYR A 848 -8.68 26.51 -42.90
N ARG A 849 -8.75 25.18 -42.93
CA ARG A 849 -9.66 24.45 -43.81
C ARG A 849 -11.09 24.55 -43.30
N LEU A 850 -12.02 24.78 -44.23
CA LEU A 850 -13.45 24.69 -43.95
C LEU A 850 -13.77 23.23 -43.60
N VAL A 851 -14.36 23.04 -42.42
CA VAL A 851 -14.84 21.75 -41.93
C VAL A 851 -16.26 21.53 -42.45
N GLU A 852 -17.16 22.48 -42.19
CA GLU A 852 -18.58 22.37 -42.56
C GLU A 852 -19.24 23.73 -42.86
N SER A 853 -20.34 23.69 -43.62
CA SER A 853 -21.14 24.87 -43.97
C SER A 853 -22.63 24.52 -44.02
N ILE A 854 -23.44 25.19 -43.19
CA ILE A 854 -24.85 24.89 -42.96
C ILE A 854 -25.69 26.14 -43.20
N SER A 855 -26.80 25.98 -43.91
CA SER A 855 -27.81 27.02 -44.06
C SER A 855 -28.78 26.99 -42.88
N LEU A 856 -28.88 28.10 -42.15
CA LEU A 856 -29.77 28.26 -41.01
C LEU A 856 -31.08 28.91 -41.46
N THR A 857 -32.19 28.47 -40.86
CA THR A 857 -33.55 28.96 -41.18
C THR A 857 -33.79 30.37 -40.68
N ASN A 858 -33.20 30.72 -39.55
CA ASN A 858 -33.40 32.00 -38.89
C ASN A 858 -32.13 32.84 -38.87
N GLU A 859 -32.31 34.16 -38.83
CA GLU A 859 -31.19 35.08 -38.68
C GLU A 859 -30.64 35.04 -37.25
N VAL A 860 -29.40 34.56 -37.12
CA VAL A 860 -28.69 34.47 -35.84
C VAL A 860 -28.13 35.82 -35.41
N ARG A 861 -28.37 36.18 -34.15
CA ARG A 861 -27.96 37.43 -33.49
C ARG A 861 -26.95 37.21 -32.37
N SER A 862 -26.98 36.06 -31.72
CA SER A 862 -26.00 35.65 -30.71
C SER A 862 -25.68 34.16 -30.82
N MET A 863 -24.51 33.75 -30.35
CA MET A 863 -24.07 32.35 -30.35
C MET A 863 -23.35 32.04 -29.04
N ALA A 864 -23.58 30.86 -28.50
CA ALA A 864 -22.82 30.28 -27.40
C ALA A 864 -22.50 28.82 -27.74
N ILE A 865 -21.33 28.33 -27.33
CA ILE A 865 -20.83 27.00 -27.68
C ILE A 865 -20.38 26.32 -26.40
N SER A 866 -20.90 25.11 -26.16
CA SER A 866 -20.50 24.20 -25.08
C SER A 866 -19.74 23.00 -25.64
N SER A 867 -19.35 22.05 -24.79
CA SER A 867 -18.73 20.81 -25.26
C SER A 867 -19.67 20.01 -26.17
N GLU A 868 -20.97 20.01 -25.87
CA GLU A 868 -21.98 19.18 -26.53
C GLU A 868 -22.88 19.93 -27.52
N PHE A 869 -23.15 21.21 -27.27
CA PHE A 869 -24.19 21.97 -27.95
C PHE A 869 -23.67 23.26 -28.56
N ILE A 870 -24.32 23.68 -29.64
CA ILE A 870 -24.22 25.01 -30.22
C ILE A 870 -25.59 25.67 -30.05
N TYR A 871 -25.60 26.84 -29.43
CA TYR A 871 -26.80 27.64 -29.19
C TYR A 871 -26.82 28.80 -30.16
N PHE A 872 -27.90 28.93 -30.93
CA PHE A 872 -28.12 30.05 -31.83
C PHE A 872 -29.29 30.90 -31.34
N GLY A 873 -28.99 32.13 -30.92
CA GLY A 873 -30.00 33.10 -30.53
C GLY A 873 -30.52 33.84 -31.76
N CYS A 874 -31.81 33.70 -32.04
CA CYS A 874 -32.46 34.13 -33.27
C CYS A 874 -33.40 35.34 -33.04
N LYS A 875 -33.98 35.83 -34.14
CA LYS A 875 -35.16 36.71 -34.09
C LYS A 875 -36.37 35.97 -33.50
N LEU A 876 -37.38 36.73 -33.06
CA LEU A 876 -38.62 36.21 -32.44
C LEU A 876 -38.39 35.45 -31.12
N GLY A 877 -37.33 35.80 -30.38
CA GLY A 877 -37.03 35.24 -29.05
C GLY A 877 -36.76 33.74 -29.06
N ILE A 878 -36.31 33.20 -30.19
CA ILE A 878 -36.02 31.78 -30.38
C ILE A 878 -34.54 31.51 -30.08
N VAL A 879 -34.24 30.44 -29.33
CA VAL A 879 -32.89 29.85 -29.25
C VAL A 879 -32.93 28.46 -29.86
N GLU A 880 -32.24 28.26 -30.97
CA GLU A 880 -32.09 26.94 -31.56
C GLU A 880 -30.91 26.21 -30.92
N VAL A 881 -31.14 25.01 -30.40
CA VAL A 881 -30.11 24.16 -29.79
C VAL A 881 -29.71 23.09 -30.78
N TRP A 882 -28.43 23.04 -31.13
CA TRP A 882 -27.88 22.10 -32.11
C TRP A 882 -26.83 21.21 -31.46
N TYR A 883 -26.80 19.93 -31.83
CA TYR A 883 -25.71 19.04 -31.44
C TYR A 883 -24.42 19.47 -32.13
N ARG A 884 -23.33 19.68 -31.38
CA ARG A 884 -22.06 20.15 -31.92
C ARG A 884 -21.39 19.12 -32.83
N ASN A 885 -21.52 17.83 -32.52
CA ASN A 885 -20.90 16.75 -33.30
C ASN A 885 -21.66 16.46 -34.61
N LYS A 886 -22.99 16.35 -34.54
CA LYS A 886 -23.85 16.01 -35.69
C LYS A 886 -24.24 17.22 -36.53
N LEU A 887 -24.13 18.42 -35.94
CA LEU A 887 -24.63 19.66 -36.50
C LEU A 887 -26.10 19.54 -36.94
N THR A 888 -26.91 18.88 -36.12
CA THR A 888 -28.37 18.77 -36.30
C THR A 888 -29.09 19.52 -35.19
N ARG A 889 -30.24 20.10 -35.51
CA ARG A 889 -31.10 20.77 -34.53
C ARG A 889 -31.72 19.75 -33.59
N LYS A 890 -31.47 19.89 -32.29
CA LYS A 890 -32.09 19.10 -31.21
C LYS A 890 -33.47 19.63 -30.87
N GLU A 891 -33.55 20.90 -30.50
CA GLU A 891 -34.76 21.54 -29.99
C GLU A 891 -34.74 23.05 -30.19
N THR A 892 -35.79 23.72 -29.76
CA THR A 892 -35.98 25.16 -29.89
C THR A 892 -36.56 25.70 -28.59
N LEU A 893 -35.82 26.60 -27.92
CA LEU A 893 -36.24 27.26 -26.69
C LEU A 893 -36.92 28.59 -27.03
N GLN A 894 -38.07 28.85 -26.41
CA GLN A 894 -38.84 30.06 -26.65
C GLN A 894 -38.74 30.99 -25.42
N ILE A 895 -38.17 32.18 -25.62
CA ILE A 895 -37.99 33.20 -24.57
C ILE A 895 -39.15 34.22 -24.60
N GLY A 896 -39.65 34.54 -25.79
CA GLY A 896 -40.72 35.53 -25.96
C GLY A 896 -41.13 35.68 -27.41
N THR A 897 -42.35 36.17 -27.67
CA THR A 897 -42.95 36.12 -29.01
C THR A 897 -42.57 37.27 -29.94
N ASN A 898 -41.99 38.36 -29.41
CA ASN A 898 -41.69 39.57 -30.21
C ASN A 898 -40.38 40.27 -29.78
N CYS A 899 -39.35 39.48 -29.49
CA CYS A 899 -38.03 39.99 -29.10
C CYS A 899 -36.91 39.35 -29.95
N LYS A 900 -35.66 39.81 -29.78
CA LYS A 900 -34.47 39.22 -30.41
C LYS A 900 -33.51 38.80 -29.32
N VAL A 901 -32.87 37.65 -29.45
CA VAL A 901 -31.84 37.18 -28.50
C VAL A 901 -30.51 37.86 -28.83
N MET A 902 -30.15 38.87 -28.04
CA MET A 902 -29.05 39.78 -28.31
C MET A 902 -27.68 39.26 -27.85
N CYS A 903 -27.65 38.55 -26.73
CA CYS A 903 -26.43 37.99 -26.15
C CYS A 903 -26.73 36.71 -25.37
N MET A 904 -25.74 35.82 -25.27
CA MET A 904 -25.83 34.58 -24.51
C MET A 904 -24.48 34.27 -23.87
N ALA A 905 -24.51 33.59 -22.71
CA ALA A 905 -23.32 33.10 -22.05
C ALA A 905 -23.59 31.76 -21.35
N LEU A 906 -22.58 30.91 -21.28
CA LEU A 906 -22.59 29.69 -20.49
C LEU A 906 -21.79 29.91 -19.21
N ASP A 907 -22.19 29.26 -18.12
CA ASP A 907 -21.38 29.20 -16.91
C ASP A 907 -20.14 28.31 -17.12
N SER A 908 -19.20 28.36 -16.17
CA SER A 908 -17.94 27.60 -16.27
C SER A 908 -18.13 26.08 -16.31
N ASN A 909 -19.27 25.57 -15.82
CA ASN A 909 -19.58 24.14 -15.80
C ASN A 909 -20.43 23.71 -16.99
N GLU A 910 -20.92 24.65 -17.82
CA GLU A 910 -21.87 24.43 -18.91
C GLU A 910 -23.20 23.79 -18.47
N ASP A 911 -23.59 24.03 -17.22
CA ASP A 911 -24.85 23.58 -16.64
C ASP A 911 -25.94 24.65 -16.79
N VAL A 912 -25.55 25.90 -17.06
CA VAL A 912 -26.46 27.03 -17.14
C VAL A 912 -26.20 27.84 -18.41
N LEU A 913 -27.25 28.04 -19.21
CA LEU A 913 -27.27 28.98 -20.32
C LEU A 913 -28.05 30.23 -19.91
N VAL A 914 -27.42 31.39 -20.01
CA VAL A 914 -28.04 32.69 -19.77
C VAL A 914 -28.22 33.43 -21.08
N THR A 915 -29.38 34.04 -21.25
CA THR A 915 -29.78 34.73 -22.48
C THR A 915 -30.29 36.12 -22.16
N GLY A 916 -30.00 37.09 -23.03
CA GLY A 916 -30.44 38.48 -22.91
C GLY A 916 -31.12 38.95 -24.19
N THR A 917 -32.23 39.68 -24.06
CA THR A 917 -33.09 40.02 -25.19
C THR A 917 -33.20 41.51 -25.49
N SER A 918 -33.73 41.82 -26.68
CA SER A 918 -33.98 43.18 -27.15
C SER A 918 -35.09 43.94 -26.41
N ASP A 919 -35.96 43.24 -25.68
CA ASP A 919 -36.99 43.84 -24.83
C ASP A 919 -36.56 43.90 -23.36
N GLY A 920 -35.30 43.59 -23.05
CA GLY A 920 -34.73 43.77 -21.72
C GLY A 920 -34.88 42.59 -20.78
N ARG A 921 -35.30 41.41 -21.26
CA ARG A 921 -35.40 40.20 -20.43
C ARG A 921 -34.07 39.48 -20.32
N VAL A 922 -33.83 38.91 -19.14
CA VAL A 922 -32.72 38.00 -18.86
C VAL A 922 -33.31 36.67 -18.43
N GLN A 923 -32.97 35.60 -19.14
CA GLN A 923 -33.53 34.28 -18.88
C GLN A 923 -32.42 33.25 -18.72
N VAL A 924 -32.59 32.39 -17.73
CA VAL A 924 -31.64 31.37 -17.31
C VAL A 924 -32.24 29.99 -17.52
N TRP A 925 -31.50 29.16 -18.26
CA TRP A 925 -31.87 27.80 -18.63
C TRP A 925 -30.89 26.82 -17.99
N GLY A 926 -31.42 25.84 -17.27
CA GLY A 926 -30.64 24.73 -16.72
C GLY A 926 -30.51 23.62 -17.75
N VAL A 927 -29.28 23.17 -17.98
CA VAL A 927 -28.95 22.06 -18.87
C VAL A 927 -28.76 20.81 -18.01
N THR A 928 -29.69 19.85 -18.09
CA THR A 928 -29.75 18.66 -17.21
C THR A 928 -29.78 17.33 -17.93
#